data_AF-A0A955J0W2-F1
#
_entry.id   AF-A0A955J0W2-F1
#
_cell.length_a   1.000
_cell.length_b   1.000
_cell.length_c   1.000
_cell.angle_alpha   90.00
_cell.angle_beta   90.00
_cell.angle_gamma   90.00
#
_symmetry.space_group_name_H-M   'P 1'
#
loop_
_entity.id
_entity.type
_entity.pdbx_description
1 polymer ?
#
loop_
_entity_poly.entity_id
_entity_poly.type
_entity_poly.pdbx_seq_one_letter_code
_entity_poly.pdbx_strand_id
1 'polypeptide(L)'
;MVKGISFSGTGRRPRPEPVVFEALEPRILLSANPVNVIDVFADNRGFITLQMDQNISNSTVTNSSVQMFTAGNDGLLGTADDQLVVRTVRYSASDRTIRIESNLDADTPYRVRLISSIIRGENGCLLDGEFNGVGVPSGDGIEGGDFEFFTRRAVVPIARFSTLTGIVDVELFDNQTPLTVANFLAYANAGDWDNTFFHRLVEDFVLQGGGFQATSSFPSIPQMPAVQNEPGISNLFGTIAMAKLGGNPNSATNQWFFNLRDNSENLDNQNGGFTVFGEVTGSESFATLARLTNFMTVDASGQNGAFTDLPVQDPDRVNENGGTVVPSDVLSVSRIAILMDITGEPFQQLDEDNSITFVNNAGDVTVRVFALDGFPADALEPFIRVNFGSGRSIDAVTILNGMPDRRFGVQIDGATVLQKFADQRRTDDGDLAFIVSDSRIESINLRYGISGENLNGFVLPGGLRFDADIDGDNIVSDLTAVFVPAGNSNLFSVGGDLSGDALFLGGLNRVNVRGEVNNSDIRIGAGNLNRLLATFRNLIDARLVSDAPISMVRASEWSVLETLRGSISAPSLQRLIITGDNGQGLAGNFNADLDLSGDDNVRTLANANIRGSVLSSDWDITGDLGNVNVRGGSSGWELIVTGDASTFRLDRLKDTTINVSGVARTLRAIDWTGGEFRAREMRSILITGRNSDNLAGNLSADIVVGAPGVDNALRLLRVNGDATDLSIDFDGNVRSVLVRGDLRDATLTSINDIQTLSFGEIRNSDVNMQGVSRSLRFIDWIGGTLLGFRYDSIVATGNQATASPGNFFADVDASSAGSMTLDRGGSFVGSFEMNFIDDFRVTGEVRDSFFVFTATPAGRPVTIGRFEVTEQILNTDIRSAGNVQSLITPVMINSGLYAGMPEGTLGLPDSNPNVNPNITIESVVIGVLGSNQFNFVNSYIVAPRIDSALVFYPDTANLGQPHGIAANTIGFVDTRILGGGRQRATNPGASLDPIGDYQVRVGFLPPA
;
A
#
# COMPACT_ATOMS: atom_id res chain seq x y z
N MET A 1 -47.43 7.60 -61.73
CA MET A 1 -47.44 6.39 -62.59
C MET A 1 -47.11 5.20 -61.69
N VAL A 2 -48.03 4.22 -61.61
CA VAL A 2 -47.84 2.75 -61.44
C VAL A 2 -46.73 2.30 -60.44
N LYS A 3 -46.95 1.69 -59.25
CA LYS A 3 -47.76 0.53 -58.78
C LYS A 3 -47.27 -0.85 -59.30
N GLY A 4 -46.66 -1.69 -58.44
CA GLY A 4 -46.45 -3.15 -58.66
C GLY A 4 -45.04 -3.66 -58.26
N ILE A 5 -44.84 -4.33 -57.10
CA ILE A 5 -44.77 -5.81 -56.89
C ILE A 5 -43.62 -6.46 -57.68
N SER A 6 -42.60 -7.18 -57.17
CA SER A 6 -42.36 -7.98 -55.95
C SER A 6 -40.84 -8.08 -55.67
N PHE A 7 -40.45 -8.38 -54.42
CA PHE A 7 -39.06 -8.64 -54.01
C PHE A 7 -38.72 -10.14 -54.08
N SER A 8 -37.59 -10.49 -54.67
CA SER A 8 -36.93 -11.80 -54.56
C SER A 8 -35.55 -11.64 -53.92
N GLY A 9 -35.21 -12.52 -52.98
CA GLY A 9 -33.85 -12.69 -52.47
C GLY A 9 -33.64 -12.30 -51.01
N THR A 10 -34.10 -13.15 -50.09
CA THR A 10 -33.77 -13.10 -48.66
C THR A 10 -32.33 -13.59 -48.38
N GLY A 11 -31.60 -12.78 -47.60
CA GLY A 11 -30.60 -13.12 -46.58
C GLY A 11 -29.66 -14.31 -46.77
N ARG A 12 -28.34 -14.03 -46.85
CA ARG A 12 -27.30 -14.99 -46.43
C ARG A 12 -26.75 -14.59 -45.06
N ARG A 13 -27.01 -15.45 -44.08
CA ARG A 13 -26.39 -15.51 -42.75
C ARG A 13 -24.89 -15.87 -42.87
N PRO A 14 -24.05 -15.54 -41.87
CA PRO A 14 -22.70 -16.09 -41.75
C PRO A 14 -22.76 -17.62 -41.62
N ARG A 15 -21.79 -18.33 -42.23
CA ARG A 15 -21.67 -19.79 -42.20
C ARG A 15 -21.57 -20.32 -40.75
N PRO A 16 -22.19 -21.46 -40.42
CA PRO A 16 -21.79 -22.24 -39.25
C PRO A 16 -20.40 -22.83 -39.49
N GLU A 17 -19.55 -22.82 -38.46
CA GLU A 17 -18.35 -23.65 -38.38
C GLU A 17 -18.74 -25.15 -38.41
N PRO A 18 -17.84 -26.05 -38.84
CA PRO A 18 -18.19 -27.46 -39.01
C PRO A 18 -18.53 -28.08 -37.65
N VAL A 19 -19.68 -28.76 -37.58
CA VAL A 19 -19.94 -29.76 -36.55
C VAL A 19 -18.87 -30.84 -36.73
N VAL A 20 -17.97 -30.97 -35.76
CA VAL A 20 -17.10 -32.14 -35.64
C VAL A 20 -18.02 -33.29 -35.24
N PHE A 21 -18.34 -34.17 -36.19
CA PHE A 21 -18.84 -35.49 -35.83
C PHE A 21 -17.67 -36.24 -35.22
N GLU A 22 -17.82 -36.65 -33.96
CA GLU A 22 -17.01 -37.72 -33.38
C GLU A 22 -17.11 -38.94 -34.32
N ALA A 23 -15.99 -39.58 -34.60
CA ALA A 23 -15.99 -40.72 -35.50
C ALA A 23 -16.87 -41.83 -34.90
N LEU A 24 -17.88 -42.29 -35.67
CA LEU A 24 -18.60 -43.51 -35.32
C LEU A 24 -17.60 -44.67 -35.33
N GLU A 25 -17.26 -45.19 -34.16
CA GLU A 25 -16.42 -46.37 -34.03
C GLU A 25 -17.12 -47.60 -34.62
N PRO A 26 -16.40 -48.48 -35.35
CA PRO A 26 -16.99 -49.65 -35.96
C PRO A 26 -17.37 -50.68 -34.89
N ARG A 27 -18.63 -50.68 -34.46
CA ARG A 27 -19.21 -51.80 -33.70
C ARG A 27 -19.09 -53.06 -34.54
N ILE A 28 -18.25 -54.00 -34.13
CA ILE A 28 -18.36 -55.39 -34.60
C ILE A 28 -19.64 -55.96 -33.99
N LEU A 29 -20.73 -55.85 -34.76
CA LEU A 29 -21.92 -56.66 -34.58
C LEU A 29 -21.57 -58.13 -34.85
N LEU A 30 -21.28 -58.93 -33.81
CA LEU A 30 -21.37 -60.39 -33.88
C LEU A 30 -21.61 -61.00 -32.48
N SER A 31 -22.88 -61.21 -32.18
CA SER A 31 -23.45 -62.20 -31.24
C SER A 31 -22.52 -62.86 -30.21
N ALA A 32 -22.45 -62.28 -29.04
CA ALA A 32 -22.16 -62.95 -27.78
C ALA A 32 -22.53 -61.95 -26.67
N ASN A 33 -23.24 -62.37 -25.64
CA ASN A 33 -23.30 -61.58 -24.41
C ASN A 33 -22.00 -61.92 -23.66
N PRO A 34 -20.93 -61.12 -23.75
CA PRO A 34 -19.69 -61.43 -23.06
C PRO A 34 -19.94 -61.49 -21.54
N VAL A 35 -19.06 -62.19 -20.84
CA VAL A 35 -19.11 -62.22 -19.38
C VAL A 35 -18.38 -60.98 -18.89
N ASN A 36 -18.96 -60.27 -17.92
CA ASN A 36 -18.40 -59.02 -17.44
C ASN A 36 -18.26 -59.08 -15.91
N VAL A 37 -17.25 -58.38 -15.40
CA VAL A 37 -17.13 -58.11 -13.96
C VAL A 37 -18.01 -56.91 -13.64
N ILE A 38 -18.89 -57.04 -12.64
CA ILE A 38 -19.85 -55.99 -12.26
C ILE A 38 -19.65 -55.45 -10.84
N ASP A 39 -18.87 -56.15 -10.01
CA ASP A 39 -18.49 -55.65 -8.69
C ASP A 39 -17.14 -56.26 -8.27
N VAL A 40 -16.34 -55.47 -7.56
CA VAL A 40 -15.06 -55.90 -7.00
C VAL A 40 -14.99 -55.48 -5.54
N PHE A 41 -14.76 -56.46 -4.68
CA PHE A 41 -14.37 -56.27 -3.30
C PHE A 41 -12.93 -56.71 -3.13
N ALA A 42 -12.13 -55.86 -2.51
CA ALA A 42 -10.73 -56.12 -2.19
C ALA A 42 -10.46 -55.64 -0.77
N ASP A 43 -9.79 -56.47 0.03
CA ASP A 43 -9.45 -56.13 1.40
C ASP A 43 -7.95 -56.01 1.65
N ASN A 44 -7.61 -55.43 2.78
CA ASN A 44 -6.25 -55.13 3.13
C ASN A 44 -5.36 -56.34 3.45
N ARG A 45 -5.88 -57.56 3.40
CA ARG A 45 -5.14 -58.82 3.65
C ARG A 45 -5.18 -59.77 2.45
N GLY A 46 -5.55 -59.25 1.26
CA GLY A 46 -5.52 -59.99 0.02
C GLY A 46 -6.64 -61.02 -0.15
N PHE A 47 -7.80 -60.79 0.47
CA PHE A 47 -9.04 -61.47 0.13
C PHE A 47 -9.83 -60.62 -0.85
N ILE A 48 -10.21 -61.21 -1.99
CA ILE A 48 -10.92 -60.52 -3.06
C ILE A 48 -12.17 -61.31 -3.44
N THR A 49 -13.27 -60.60 -3.72
CA THR A 49 -14.47 -61.16 -4.34
C THR A 49 -14.82 -60.37 -5.59
N LEU A 50 -14.93 -61.05 -6.72
CA LEU A 50 -15.33 -60.49 -8.01
C LEU A 50 -16.70 -61.03 -8.37
N GLN A 51 -17.68 -60.15 -8.55
CA GLN A 51 -19.03 -60.51 -8.96
C GLN A 51 -19.12 -60.49 -10.48
N MET A 52 -19.59 -61.60 -11.05
CA MET A 52 -19.86 -61.72 -12.48
C MET A 52 -21.34 -61.47 -12.75
N ASP A 53 -21.66 -60.89 -13.91
CA ASP A 53 -23.05 -60.71 -14.36
C ASP A 53 -23.74 -62.04 -14.72
N GLN A 54 -22.98 -63.01 -15.22
CA GLN A 54 -23.45 -64.33 -15.63
C GLN A 54 -22.53 -65.47 -15.17
N ASN A 55 -23.02 -66.72 -15.26
CA ASN A 55 -22.24 -67.90 -14.85
C ASN A 55 -21.04 -68.13 -15.78
N ILE A 56 -19.88 -68.44 -15.18
CA ILE A 56 -18.67 -68.86 -15.89
C ILE A 56 -18.34 -70.34 -15.68
N SER A 57 -17.60 -70.92 -16.63
CA SER A 57 -17.16 -72.30 -16.57
C SER A 57 -16.07 -72.47 -15.51
N ASN A 58 -16.37 -73.21 -14.44
CA ASN A 58 -15.48 -73.41 -13.30
C ASN A 58 -14.08 -73.95 -13.69
N SER A 59 -13.99 -74.76 -14.76
CA SER A 59 -12.70 -75.29 -15.24
C SER A 59 -11.77 -74.21 -15.83
N THR A 60 -12.30 -73.02 -16.14
CA THR A 60 -11.53 -71.89 -16.68
C THR A 60 -11.02 -70.94 -15.60
N VAL A 61 -11.47 -71.08 -14.36
CA VAL A 61 -11.04 -70.27 -13.21
C VAL A 61 -9.95 -71.03 -12.46
N THR A 62 -8.70 -70.64 -12.68
CA THR A 62 -7.51 -71.31 -12.16
C THR A 62 -6.49 -70.28 -11.70
N ASN A 63 -5.45 -70.70 -10.96
CA ASN A 63 -4.34 -69.82 -10.60
C ASN A 63 -3.58 -69.26 -11.83
N SER A 64 -3.71 -69.88 -13.01
CA SER A 64 -3.12 -69.37 -14.25
C SER A 64 -3.96 -68.28 -14.90
N SER A 65 -5.29 -68.37 -14.81
CA SER A 65 -6.23 -67.43 -15.43
C SER A 65 -6.64 -66.27 -14.54
N VAL A 66 -6.49 -66.39 -13.22
CA VAL A 66 -6.74 -65.31 -12.26
C VAL A 66 -5.45 -65.03 -11.53
N GLN A 67 -4.74 -64.02 -12.03
CA GLN A 67 -3.52 -63.25 -11.67
C GLN A 67 -3.51 -62.51 -10.34
N MET A 68 -2.47 -62.56 -9.50
CA MET A 68 -2.30 -61.61 -8.39
C MET A 68 -0.83 -61.35 -8.16
N PHE A 69 -0.47 -60.09 -7.98
CA PHE A 69 0.91 -59.61 -7.86
C PHE A 69 1.05 -58.65 -6.69
N THR A 70 2.20 -58.69 -6.03
CA THR A 70 2.69 -57.64 -5.14
C THR A 70 3.83 -56.91 -5.82
N ALA A 71 4.13 -55.70 -5.35
CA ALA A 71 5.22 -54.90 -5.87
C ALA A 71 6.57 -55.63 -5.80
N GLY A 72 7.43 -55.34 -6.77
CA GLY A 72 8.79 -55.85 -6.87
C GLY A 72 9.77 -55.11 -5.96
N ASN A 73 11.03 -55.05 -6.38
CA ASN A 73 12.07 -54.34 -5.64
C ASN A 73 11.92 -52.82 -5.74
N ASP A 74 11.27 -52.34 -6.80
CA ASP A 74 10.97 -50.93 -7.01
C ASP A 74 9.85 -50.41 -6.09
N GLY A 75 9.11 -51.30 -5.42
CA GLY A 75 7.99 -50.94 -4.55
C GLY A 75 6.76 -50.45 -5.32
N LEU A 76 6.72 -50.63 -6.64
CA LEU A 76 5.62 -50.24 -7.52
C LEU A 76 4.86 -51.46 -8.03
N LEU A 77 3.58 -51.27 -8.34
CA LEU A 77 2.73 -52.27 -8.97
C LEU A 77 2.56 -51.95 -10.45
N GLY A 78 2.60 -52.97 -11.30
CA GLY A 78 2.43 -52.83 -12.74
C GLY A 78 3.75 -52.79 -13.51
N THR A 79 4.89 -52.97 -12.83
CA THR A 79 6.22 -52.98 -13.42
C THR A 79 6.69 -54.41 -13.73
N ALA A 80 7.82 -54.53 -14.45
CA ALA A 80 8.31 -55.81 -14.91
C ALA A 80 8.84 -56.71 -13.78
N ASP A 81 9.11 -56.16 -12.60
CA ASP A 81 9.61 -56.87 -11.42
C ASP A 81 8.53 -57.25 -10.39
N ASP A 82 7.24 -56.99 -10.70
CA ASP A 82 6.09 -57.47 -9.94
C ASP A 82 6.21 -58.97 -9.60
N GLN A 83 5.99 -59.30 -8.33
CA GLN A 83 6.10 -60.66 -7.82
C GLN A 83 4.72 -61.34 -7.80
N LEU A 84 4.60 -62.47 -8.51
CA LEU A 84 3.37 -63.26 -8.52
C LEU A 84 3.11 -63.88 -7.13
N VAL A 85 1.96 -63.56 -6.55
CA VAL A 85 1.53 -64.04 -5.23
C VAL A 85 0.90 -65.43 -5.35
N VAL A 86 1.32 -66.36 -4.51
CA VAL A 86 0.64 -67.67 -4.39
C VAL A 86 -0.71 -67.46 -3.72
N ARG A 87 -1.79 -67.93 -4.36
CA ARG A 87 -3.17 -67.74 -3.91
C ARG A 87 -4.03 -68.97 -4.18
N THR A 88 -5.16 -69.02 -3.50
CA THR A 88 -6.25 -69.94 -3.82
C THR A 88 -7.33 -69.18 -4.56
N VAL A 89 -7.68 -69.63 -5.76
CA VAL A 89 -8.80 -69.08 -6.54
C VAL A 89 -9.93 -70.10 -6.58
N ARG A 90 -11.16 -69.67 -6.29
CA ARG A 90 -12.37 -70.50 -6.36
C ARG A 90 -13.49 -69.74 -7.04
N TYR A 91 -14.29 -70.43 -7.83
CA TYR A 91 -15.53 -69.89 -8.39
C TYR A 91 -16.76 -70.53 -7.73
N SER A 92 -17.71 -69.68 -7.32
CA SER A 92 -19.03 -70.09 -6.80
C SER A 92 -20.09 -69.82 -7.86
N ALA A 93 -20.67 -70.89 -8.42
CA ALA A 93 -21.71 -70.76 -9.45
C ALA A 93 -23.07 -70.29 -8.89
N SER A 94 -23.37 -70.55 -7.61
CA SER A 94 -24.59 -70.05 -6.96
C SER A 94 -24.57 -68.55 -6.80
N ASP A 95 -23.38 -68.01 -6.51
CA ASP A 95 -23.19 -66.60 -6.16
C ASP A 95 -22.62 -65.81 -7.36
N ARG A 96 -22.21 -66.49 -8.43
CA ARG A 96 -21.48 -65.93 -9.58
C ARG A 96 -20.23 -65.14 -9.16
N THR A 97 -19.53 -65.63 -8.14
CA THR A 97 -18.35 -64.94 -7.60
C THR A 97 -17.07 -65.71 -7.83
N ILE A 98 -16.00 -65.01 -8.23
CA ILE A 98 -14.63 -65.49 -8.10
C ILE A 98 -14.09 -64.98 -6.76
N ARG A 99 -13.59 -65.89 -5.93
CA ARG A 99 -12.93 -65.59 -4.66
C ARG A 99 -11.44 -65.88 -4.77
N ILE A 100 -10.62 -64.95 -4.30
CA ILE A 100 -9.16 -65.05 -4.25
C ILE A 100 -8.72 -64.91 -2.80
N GLU A 101 -7.89 -65.83 -2.33
CA GLU A 101 -7.37 -65.87 -0.97
C GLU A 101 -5.84 -65.99 -1.00
N SER A 102 -5.12 -65.01 -0.43
CA SER A 102 -3.65 -64.95 -0.49
C SER A 102 -2.94 -64.73 0.85
N ASN A 103 -3.67 -64.36 1.92
CA ASN A 103 -3.13 -64.09 3.27
C ASN A 103 -1.92 -63.15 3.24
N LEU A 104 -2.06 -61.99 2.60
CA LEU A 104 -1.02 -60.97 2.60
C LEU A 104 -0.90 -60.31 3.99
N ASP A 105 0.29 -59.78 4.27
CA ASP A 105 0.46 -58.84 5.38
C ASP A 105 -0.49 -57.67 5.20
N ALA A 106 -1.07 -57.20 6.31
CA ALA A 106 -2.08 -56.16 6.26
C ALA A 106 -1.57 -54.87 5.58
N ASP A 107 -2.45 -54.24 4.82
CA ASP A 107 -2.23 -53.03 4.03
C ASP A 107 -1.21 -53.18 2.88
N THR A 108 -0.79 -54.41 2.55
CA THR A 108 0.07 -54.67 1.38
C THR A 108 -0.71 -54.37 0.09
N PRO A 109 -0.28 -53.40 -0.74
CA PRO A 109 -0.90 -53.16 -2.04
C PRO A 109 -0.68 -54.35 -2.98
N TYR A 110 -1.70 -54.67 -3.78
CA TYR A 110 -1.61 -55.73 -4.77
C TYR A 110 -2.40 -55.41 -6.04
N ARG A 111 -1.99 -56.06 -7.14
CA ARG A 111 -2.65 -56.05 -8.45
C ARG A 111 -3.28 -57.41 -8.73
N VAL A 112 -4.43 -57.42 -9.38
CA VAL A 112 -5.14 -58.63 -9.80
C VAL A 112 -5.45 -58.56 -11.28
N ARG A 113 -5.20 -59.65 -11.99
CA ARG A 113 -5.39 -59.74 -13.45
C ARG A 113 -6.19 -60.97 -13.83
N LEU A 114 -7.30 -60.81 -14.53
CA LEU A 114 -8.11 -61.88 -15.08
C LEU A 114 -7.82 -62.00 -16.58
N ILE A 115 -7.31 -63.16 -16.99
CA ILE A 115 -6.92 -63.39 -18.38
C ILE A 115 -8.15 -63.75 -19.21
N SER A 116 -8.61 -62.79 -20.02
CA SER A 116 -9.86 -62.89 -20.77
C SER A 116 -9.84 -63.99 -21.82
N SER A 117 -8.67 -64.26 -22.40
CA SER A 117 -8.46 -65.33 -23.38
C SER A 117 -8.67 -66.75 -22.80
N ILE A 118 -8.70 -66.90 -21.47
CA ILE A 118 -8.85 -68.18 -20.78
C ILE A 118 -10.23 -68.30 -20.12
N ILE A 119 -10.69 -67.26 -19.41
CA ILE A 119 -11.95 -67.29 -18.67
C ILE A 119 -13.13 -67.26 -19.64
N ARG A 120 -14.08 -68.20 -19.49
CA ARG A 120 -15.24 -68.33 -20.38
C ARG A 120 -16.55 -68.44 -19.62
N GLY A 121 -17.58 -67.82 -20.18
CA GLY A 121 -18.97 -68.05 -19.81
C GLY A 121 -19.40 -69.49 -20.09
N GLU A 122 -20.47 -69.96 -19.44
CA GLU A 122 -21.12 -71.23 -19.82
C GLU A 122 -21.65 -71.20 -21.27
N ASN A 123 -21.91 -70.00 -21.79
CA ASN A 123 -22.26 -69.74 -23.19
C ASN A 123 -21.05 -69.81 -24.15
N GLY A 124 -19.85 -70.12 -23.66
CA GLY A 124 -18.61 -70.23 -24.43
C GLY A 124 -17.94 -68.90 -24.79
N CYS A 125 -18.55 -67.77 -24.44
CA CYS A 125 -18.04 -66.43 -24.70
C CYS A 125 -16.89 -66.09 -23.75
N LEU A 126 -15.95 -65.25 -24.20
CA LEU A 126 -14.83 -64.79 -23.38
C LEU A 126 -15.30 -63.70 -22.40
N LEU A 127 -14.47 -63.43 -21.40
CA LEU A 127 -14.56 -62.20 -20.61
C LEU A 127 -14.33 -60.99 -21.54
N ASP A 128 -15.09 -59.91 -21.42
CA ASP A 128 -14.87 -58.69 -22.22
C ASP A 128 -13.73 -57.80 -21.73
N GLY A 129 -13.21 -58.05 -20.52
CA GLY A 129 -12.10 -57.31 -19.94
C GLY A 129 -12.50 -56.01 -19.27
N GLU A 130 -13.69 -55.50 -19.57
CA GLU A 130 -14.18 -54.20 -19.11
C GLU A 130 -15.04 -54.35 -17.84
N PHE A 131 -14.93 -53.36 -16.95
CA PHE A 131 -15.79 -53.26 -15.77
C PHE A 131 -17.13 -52.64 -16.14
N ASN A 132 -18.20 -53.42 -16.02
CA ASN A 132 -19.56 -52.98 -16.33
C ASN A 132 -20.40 -52.68 -15.08
N GLY A 133 -19.73 -52.41 -13.94
CA GLY A 133 -20.34 -51.99 -12.68
C GLY A 133 -20.34 -50.47 -12.48
N VAL A 134 -20.90 -50.02 -11.36
CA VAL A 134 -20.90 -48.59 -10.98
C VAL A 134 -19.57 -48.24 -10.31
N GLY A 135 -18.88 -47.20 -10.78
CA GLY A 135 -17.86 -46.48 -10.00
C GLY A 135 -16.42 -47.01 -10.02
N VAL A 136 -16.08 -48.04 -10.81
CA VAL A 136 -14.68 -48.52 -10.95
C VAL A 136 -14.30 -48.60 -12.43
N PRO A 137 -13.72 -47.57 -13.06
CA PRO A 137 -13.15 -47.74 -14.39
C PRO A 137 -11.99 -48.73 -14.28
N SER A 138 -12.17 -49.94 -14.82
CA SER A 138 -11.13 -50.98 -14.92
C SER A 138 -11.37 -51.84 -16.16
N GLY A 139 -10.29 -52.31 -16.77
CA GLY A 139 -10.24 -52.85 -18.12
C GLY A 139 -9.16 -52.16 -18.94
N ASP A 140 -8.59 -52.84 -19.92
CA ASP A 140 -7.51 -52.31 -20.75
C ASP A 140 -8.02 -51.39 -21.89
N GLY A 141 -9.31 -51.05 -21.89
CA GLY A 141 -9.95 -50.22 -22.92
C GLY A 141 -10.12 -50.94 -24.25
N ILE A 142 -9.83 -52.24 -24.32
CA ILE A 142 -9.85 -53.05 -25.53
C ILE A 142 -10.95 -54.09 -25.39
N GLU A 143 -11.92 -54.08 -26.32
CA GLU A 143 -12.97 -55.09 -26.38
C GLU A 143 -12.36 -56.52 -26.39
N GLY A 144 -12.61 -57.31 -25.34
CA GLY A 144 -12.07 -58.66 -25.17
C GLY A 144 -10.67 -58.73 -24.56
N GLY A 145 -10.16 -57.62 -24.01
CA GLY A 145 -8.89 -57.53 -23.29
C GLY A 145 -8.95 -58.11 -21.87
N ASP A 146 -7.84 -58.08 -21.14
CA ASP A 146 -7.78 -58.66 -19.79
C ASP A 146 -8.41 -57.70 -18.77
N PHE A 147 -9.12 -58.23 -17.77
CA PHE A 147 -9.61 -57.41 -16.67
C PHE A 147 -8.53 -57.27 -15.60
N GLU A 148 -8.08 -56.04 -15.35
CA GLU A 148 -7.02 -55.76 -14.37
C GLU A 148 -7.42 -54.64 -13.42
N PHE A 149 -7.06 -54.79 -12.14
CA PHE A 149 -7.20 -53.74 -11.15
C PHE A 149 -6.09 -53.75 -10.11
N PHE A 150 -5.91 -52.61 -9.48
CA PHE A 150 -4.90 -52.30 -8.48
C PHE A 150 -5.57 -51.90 -7.19
N THR A 151 -4.92 -52.19 -6.06
CA THR A 151 -5.43 -51.81 -4.74
C THR A 151 -4.53 -50.82 -4.05
N ARG A 152 -5.13 -49.97 -3.22
CA ARG A 152 -4.43 -49.10 -2.29
C ARG A 152 -5.21 -48.95 -1.00
N ARG A 153 -4.55 -48.48 0.05
CA ARG A 153 -5.22 -48.15 1.31
C ARG A 153 -6.28 -47.08 1.08
N ALA A 154 -7.51 -47.33 1.55
CA ALA A 154 -8.59 -46.36 1.48
C ALA A 154 -8.27 -45.11 2.31
N VAL A 155 -8.69 -43.94 1.82
CA VAL A 155 -8.47 -42.66 2.51
C VAL A 155 -9.32 -42.55 3.78
N VAL A 156 -10.54 -43.10 3.74
CA VAL A 156 -11.37 -43.31 4.91
C VAL A 156 -11.52 -44.82 5.09
N PRO A 157 -11.11 -45.40 6.22
CA PRO A 157 -11.16 -46.84 6.39
C PRO A 157 -12.61 -47.32 6.57
N ILE A 158 -13.04 -48.23 5.69
CA ILE A 158 -14.33 -48.93 5.79
C ILE A 158 -14.07 -50.35 6.26
N ALA A 159 -14.66 -50.75 7.38
CA ALA A 159 -14.62 -52.11 7.88
C ALA A 159 -15.81 -52.91 7.34
N ARG A 160 -15.53 -53.98 6.60
CA ARG A 160 -16.54 -54.92 6.11
C ARG A 160 -16.69 -56.10 7.07
N PHE A 161 -17.89 -56.29 7.59
CA PHE A 161 -18.28 -57.45 8.39
C PHE A 161 -18.97 -58.46 7.48
N SER A 162 -18.33 -59.60 7.23
CA SER A 162 -18.94 -60.73 6.50
C SER A 162 -19.70 -61.60 7.48
N THR A 163 -21.03 -61.53 7.46
CA THR A 163 -21.90 -62.25 8.39
C THR A 163 -22.69 -63.35 7.67
N LEU A 164 -23.32 -64.24 8.44
CA LEU A 164 -24.18 -65.30 7.90
C LEU A 164 -25.32 -64.77 6.99
N THR A 165 -25.88 -63.59 7.30
CA THR A 165 -27.05 -63.03 6.60
C THR A 165 -26.71 -61.94 5.58
N GLY A 166 -25.42 -61.72 5.34
CA GLY A 166 -24.94 -60.72 4.39
C GLY A 166 -23.78 -59.89 4.93
N ILE A 167 -23.54 -58.77 4.27
CA ILE A 167 -22.43 -57.86 4.54
C ILE A 167 -22.95 -56.65 5.34
N VAL A 168 -22.16 -56.19 6.31
CA VAL A 168 -22.34 -54.90 6.96
C VAL A 168 -21.07 -54.08 6.79
N ASP A 169 -21.12 -53.02 6.01
CA ASP A 169 -20.02 -52.07 5.86
C ASP A 169 -20.14 -50.93 6.87
N VAL A 170 -19.02 -50.56 7.48
CA VAL A 170 -18.92 -49.54 8.52
C VAL A 170 -17.81 -48.56 8.18
N GLU A 171 -18.15 -47.29 7.98
CA GLU A 171 -17.17 -46.21 7.84
C GLU A 171 -16.63 -45.84 9.23
N LEU A 172 -15.30 -45.85 9.38
CA LEU A 172 -14.66 -45.58 10.67
C LEU A 172 -14.26 -44.11 10.80
N PHE A 173 -14.44 -43.55 12.00
CA PHE A 173 -14.15 -42.16 12.33
C PHE A 173 -12.71 -41.98 12.83
N ASP A 174 -11.74 -42.25 11.96
CA ASP A 174 -10.31 -42.26 12.30
C ASP A 174 -9.76 -40.88 12.71
N ASN A 175 -10.35 -39.78 12.25
CA ASN A 175 -9.98 -38.43 12.67
C ASN A 175 -10.55 -38.04 14.04
N GLN A 176 -11.79 -38.45 14.34
CA GLN A 176 -12.48 -38.08 15.58
C GLN A 176 -12.17 -39.04 16.75
N THR A 177 -11.88 -40.31 16.45
CA THR A 177 -11.59 -41.37 17.43
C THR A 177 -10.33 -42.18 17.07
N PRO A 178 -9.17 -41.50 16.89
CA PRO A 178 -7.98 -42.10 16.32
C PRO A 178 -7.43 -43.27 17.14
N LEU A 179 -7.48 -43.22 18.47
CA LEU A 179 -6.95 -44.31 19.31
C LEU A 179 -7.84 -45.55 19.21
N THR A 180 -9.15 -45.34 19.19
CA THR A 180 -10.14 -46.41 19.11
C THR A 180 -10.11 -47.07 17.73
N VAL A 181 -10.07 -46.28 16.66
CA VAL A 181 -9.95 -46.80 15.30
C VAL A 181 -8.60 -47.50 15.10
N ALA A 182 -7.48 -46.95 15.60
CA ALA A 182 -6.19 -47.63 15.51
C ALA A 182 -6.18 -48.99 16.22
N ASN A 183 -6.78 -49.08 17.42
CA ASN A 183 -6.96 -50.36 18.11
C ASN A 183 -7.85 -51.31 17.33
N PHE A 184 -8.95 -50.81 16.75
CA PHE A 184 -9.81 -51.62 15.91
C PHE A 184 -9.00 -52.15 14.69
N LEU A 185 -8.38 -51.28 13.90
CA LEU A 185 -7.57 -51.68 12.75
C LEU A 185 -6.49 -52.71 13.13
N ALA A 186 -5.87 -52.62 14.30
CA ALA A 186 -4.86 -53.58 14.75
C ALA A 186 -5.38 -55.03 14.84
N TYR A 187 -6.57 -55.26 15.40
CA TYR A 187 -7.17 -56.60 15.44
C TYR A 187 -7.63 -57.07 14.04
N ALA A 188 -8.08 -56.16 13.16
CA ALA A 188 -8.48 -56.52 11.78
C ALA A 188 -7.27 -56.94 10.97
N ASN A 189 -6.18 -56.19 11.12
CA ASN A 189 -4.91 -56.42 10.45
C ASN A 189 -4.26 -57.72 10.95
N ALA A 190 -4.41 -58.05 12.23
CA ALA A 190 -3.99 -59.33 12.79
C ALA A 190 -4.90 -60.51 12.39
N GLY A 191 -6.12 -60.24 11.90
CA GLY A 191 -7.13 -61.26 11.62
C GLY A 191 -7.79 -61.86 12.87
N ASP A 192 -7.65 -61.21 14.02
CA ASP A 192 -8.17 -61.69 15.30
C ASP A 192 -9.70 -61.83 15.30
N TRP A 193 -10.38 -61.08 14.44
CA TRP A 193 -11.84 -61.15 14.27
C TRP A 193 -12.34 -62.16 13.25
N ASP A 194 -11.44 -62.85 12.55
CA ASP A 194 -11.85 -63.90 11.64
C ASP A 194 -12.53 -65.03 12.41
N ASN A 195 -13.66 -65.51 11.89
CA ASN A 195 -14.50 -66.52 12.54
C ASN A 195 -14.92 -66.14 13.96
N THR A 196 -15.33 -64.90 14.20
CA THR A 196 -15.96 -64.48 15.45
C THR A 196 -17.49 -64.64 15.38
N PHE A 197 -18.21 -64.25 16.43
CA PHE A 197 -19.67 -64.24 16.42
C PHE A 197 -20.22 -63.15 17.34
N PHE A 198 -21.50 -62.83 17.14
CA PHE A 198 -22.25 -61.97 18.05
C PHE A 198 -22.65 -62.79 19.28
N HIS A 199 -22.06 -62.47 20.43
CA HIS A 199 -22.26 -63.26 21.65
C HIS A 199 -23.36 -62.71 22.57
N ARG A 200 -23.92 -61.54 22.21
CA ARG A 200 -25.01 -60.90 22.95
C ARG A 200 -25.86 -60.04 22.03
N LEU A 201 -27.17 -60.27 22.05
CA LEU A 201 -28.18 -59.45 21.38
C LEU A 201 -29.23 -59.02 22.42
N VAL A 202 -29.38 -57.72 22.61
CA VAL A 202 -30.51 -57.15 23.36
C VAL A 202 -31.36 -56.38 22.37
N GLU A 203 -32.57 -56.88 22.13
CA GLU A 203 -33.55 -56.28 21.23
C GLU A 203 -33.78 -54.80 21.59
N ASP A 204 -33.86 -53.95 20.58
CA ASP A 204 -33.95 -52.50 20.71
C ASP A 204 -32.85 -51.89 21.62
N PHE A 205 -31.66 -52.47 21.67
CA PHE A 205 -30.54 -51.87 22.40
C PHE A 205 -29.23 -52.03 21.65
N VAL A 206 -28.59 -53.20 21.75
CA VAL A 206 -27.26 -53.42 21.18
C VAL A 206 -27.07 -54.85 20.69
N LEU A 207 -26.28 -55.00 19.63
CA LEU A 207 -25.75 -56.28 19.14
C LEU A 207 -24.23 -56.28 19.33
N GLN A 208 -23.71 -57.15 20.19
CA GLN A 208 -22.34 -57.10 20.69
C GLN A 208 -21.50 -58.30 20.21
N GLY A 209 -20.27 -58.01 19.80
CA GLY A 209 -19.31 -58.95 19.21
C GLY A 209 -17.86 -58.70 19.65
N GLY A 210 -16.91 -59.37 18.99
CA GLY A 210 -15.47 -59.16 19.20
C GLY A 210 -14.86 -59.80 20.47
N GLY A 211 -15.65 -60.55 21.25
CA GLY A 211 -15.16 -61.16 22.49
C GLY A 211 -14.62 -62.59 22.33
N PHE A 212 -15.16 -63.35 21.39
CA PHE A 212 -14.95 -64.80 21.29
C PHE A 212 -14.90 -65.28 19.83
N GLN A 213 -14.15 -66.34 19.59
CA GLN A 213 -14.10 -67.02 18.29
C GLN A 213 -15.15 -68.14 18.22
N ALA A 214 -15.78 -68.31 17.07
CA ALA A 214 -16.72 -69.39 16.74
C ALA A 214 -15.99 -70.69 16.39
N THR A 215 -15.06 -71.12 17.24
CA THR A 215 -14.32 -72.38 17.11
C THR A 215 -14.64 -73.30 18.28
N SER A 216 -14.08 -74.51 18.29
CA SER A 216 -14.32 -75.48 19.37
C SER A 216 -13.98 -74.88 20.73
N SER A 217 -14.98 -74.82 21.63
CA SER A 217 -14.90 -74.26 22.99
C SER A 217 -15.03 -72.74 23.13
N PHE A 218 -15.34 -72.00 22.06
CA PHE A 218 -15.55 -70.55 22.07
C PHE A 218 -14.47 -69.74 22.81
N PRO A 219 -13.18 -69.86 22.41
CA PRO A 219 -12.10 -69.19 23.12
C PRO A 219 -12.25 -67.66 23.04
N SER A 220 -11.85 -66.97 24.11
CA SER A 220 -11.77 -65.52 24.11
C SER A 220 -10.68 -65.02 23.17
N ILE A 221 -10.96 -63.94 22.46
CA ILE A 221 -9.94 -63.24 21.67
C ILE A 221 -8.94 -62.61 22.66
N PRO A 222 -7.62 -62.76 22.45
CA PRO A 222 -6.61 -62.09 23.27
C PRO A 222 -6.83 -60.58 23.30
N GLN A 223 -6.68 -59.95 24.46
CA GLN A 223 -6.84 -58.50 24.60
C GLN A 223 -5.50 -57.79 24.40
N MET A 224 -5.46 -56.86 23.45
CA MET A 224 -4.47 -55.80 23.34
C MET A 224 -4.64 -54.78 24.50
N PRO A 225 -3.67 -53.89 24.76
CA PRO A 225 -3.78 -52.87 25.79
C PRO A 225 -5.06 -52.05 25.68
N ALA A 226 -5.68 -51.74 26.82
CA ALA A 226 -6.90 -50.94 26.84
C ALA A 226 -6.66 -49.53 26.30
N VAL A 227 -7.59 -49.06 25.48
CA VAL A 227 -7.53 -47.71 24.89
C VAL A 227 -8.15 -46.66 25.80
N GLN A 228 -7.61 -45.44 25.72
CA GLN A 228 -8.22 -44.28 26.35
C GLN A 228 -9.58 -43.99 25.69
N ASN A 229 -10.58 -43.69 26.50
CA ASN A 229 -11.92 -43.37 26.05
C ASN A 229 -11.93 -42.04 25.27
N GLU A 230 -12.53 -42.04 24.09
CA GLU A 230 -12.70 -40.88 23.20
C GLU A 230 -14.21 -40.60 22.99
N PRO A 231 -14.97 -40.21 24.03
CA PRO A 231 -16.39 -39.91 23.88
C PRO A 231 -16.58 -38.59 23.11
N GLY A 232 -17.66 -38.43 22.36
CA GLY A 232 -17.96 -37.19 21.63
C GLY A 232 -18.94 -37.36 20.47
N ILE A 233 -19.00 -38.56 19.89
CA ILE A 233 -20.01 -38.93 18.90
C ILE A 233 -21.11 -39.73 19.61
N SER A 234 -22.37 -39.37 19.37
CA SER A 234 -23.53 -39.96 20.05
C SER A 234 -23.84 -41.38 19.59
N ASN A 235 -24.27 -42.22 20.54
CA ASN A 235 -24.67 -43.62 20.34
C ASN A 235 -26.06 -43.73 19.68
N LEU A 236 -26.14 -43.33 18.41
CA LEU A 236 -27.37 -43.37 17.59
C LEU A 236 -27.53 -44.71 16.87
N PHE A 237 -28.74 -44.98 16.35
CA PHE A 237 -29.01 -46.17 15.53
C PHE A 237 -27.98 -46.31 14.39
N GLY A 238 -27.42 -47.50 14.21
CA GLY A 238 -26.46 -47.79 13.13
C GLY A 238 -25.01 -47.39 13.43
N THR A 239 -24.73 -46.80 14.58
CA THR A 239 -23.35 -46.54 15.02
C THR A 239 -22.71 -47.78 15.66
N ILE A 240 -21.39 -47.91 15.55
CA ILE A 240 -20.61 -48.92 16.28
C ILE A 240 -19.79 -48.27 17.39
N ALA A 241 -19.78 -48.87 18.57
CA ALA A 241 -19.06 -48.36 19.74
C ALA A 241 -18.30 -49.46 20.49
N MET A 242 -17.28 -49.07 21.26
CA MET A 242 -16.46 -50.00 22.05
C MET A 242 -17.13 -50.40 23.36
N ALA A 243 -17.20 -51.69 23.66
CA ALA A 243 -17.69 -52.20 24.95
C ALA A 243 -16.63 -52.02 26.07
N LYS A 244 -17.10 -51.80 27.30
CA LYS A 244 -16.25 -51.44 28.46
C LYS A 244 -16.69 -52.16 29.72
N LEU A 245 -15.77 -52.34 30.65
CA LEU A 245 -16.07 -52.78 32.01
C LEU A 245 -16.78 -51.66 32.77
N GLY A 246 -17.84 -52.01 33.52
CA GLY A 246 -18.60 -51.06 34.33
C GLY A 246 -17.72 -50.38 35.39
N GLY A 247 -17.82 -49.05 35.48
CA GLY A 247 -17.03 -48.24 36.43
C GLY A 247 -15.59 -47.95 35.98
N ASN A 248 -15.17 -48.44 34.81
CA ASN A 248 -13.85 -48.17 34.25
C ASN A 248 -13.95 -47.61 32.82
N PRO A 249 -13.96 -46.28 32.66
CA PRO A 249 -14.15 -45.64 31.35
C PRO A 249 -13.08 -45.96 30.30
N ASN A 250 -11.85 -46.32 30.70
CA ASN A 250 -10.71 -46.57 29.79
C ASN A 250 -10.36 -48.07 29.73
N SER A 251 -11.37 -48.95 29.68
CA SER A 251 -11.20 -50.41 29.71
C SER A 251 -11.50 -51.11 28.37
N ALA A 252 -11.81 -50.35 27.32
CA ALA A 252 -12.11 -50.89 26.00
C ALA A 252 -10.89 -51.61 25.40
N THR A 253 -11.08 -52.81 24.85
CA THR A 253 -10.03 -53.62 24.20
C THR A 253 -10.53 -54.21 22.88
N ASN A 254 -11.14 -55.39 22.88
CA ASN A 254 -11.51 -56.15 21.67
C ASN A 254 -13.02 -56.23 21.39
N GLN A 255 -13.85 -55.91 22.39
CA GLN A 255 -15.30 -56.01 22.26
C GLN A 255 -15.92 -54.70 21.77
N TRP A 256 -16.88 -54.83 20.86
CA TRP A 256 -17.61 -53.73 20.24
C TRP A 256 -19.09 -54.10 20.11
N PHE A 257 -19.96 -53.12 19.92
CA PHE A 257 -21.38 -53.34 19.68
C PHE A 257 -21.96 -52.35 18.67
N PHE A 258 -22.96 -52.81 17.91
CA PHE A 258 -23.82 -51.97 17.09
C PHE A 258 -24.99 -51.45 17.91
N ASN A 259 -25.29 -50.16 17.79
CA ASN A 259 -26.48 -49.54 18.36
C ASN A 259 -27.71 -49.88 17.49
N LEU A 260 -28.69 -50.57 18.07
CA LEU A 260 -29.93 -51.00 17.39
C LEU A 260 -31.09 -50.02 17.56
N ARG A 261 -30.86 -48.91 18.28
CA ARG A 261 -31.73 -47.73 18.35
C ARG A 261 -30.91 -46.50 18.77
N ASP A 262 -31.56 -45.36 18.96
CA ASP A 262 -30.97 -44.23 19.67
C ASP A 262 -30.82 -44.56 21.17
N ASN A 263 -29.56 -44.69 21.60
CA ASN A 263 -29.17 -44.98 22.97
C ASN A 263 -28.44 -43.79 23.64
N SER A 264 -28.44 -42.61 23.01
CA SER A 264 -27.68 -41.44 23.45
C SER A 264 -27.97 -41.03 24.88
N GLU A 265 -29.24 -41.08 25.31
CA GLU A 265 -29.65 -40.74 26.69
C GLU A 265 -28.88 -41.52 27.76
N ASN A 266 -28.55 -42.79 27.48
CA ASN A 266 -27.87 -43.67 28.44
C ASN A 266 -26.37 -43.83 28.13
N LEU A 267 -26.02 -44.27 26.92
CA LEU A 267 -24.66 -44.66 26.55
C LEU A 267 -23.71 -43.46 26.38
N ASP A 268 -24.20 -42.24 26.10
CA ASP A 268 -23.32 -41.08 26.00
C ASP A 268 -22.90 -40.56 27.38
N ASN A 269 -23.68 -40.87 28.42
CA ASN A 269 -23.51 -40.31 29.76
C ASN A 269 -22.95 -41.30 30.79
N GLN A 270 -23.29 -42.59 30.66
CA GLN A 270 -22.87 -43.59 31.64
C GLN A 270 -21.43 -44.05 31.39
N ASN A 271 -20.72 -44.45 32.47
CA ASN A 271 -19.35 -44.98 32.39
C ASN A 271 -18.36 -44.09 31.60
N GLY A 272 -18.54 -42.76 31.68
CA GLY A 272 -17.73 -41.76 30.97
C GLY A 272 -18.06 -41.63 29.47
N GLY A 273 -19.18 -42.18 29.01
CA GLY A 273 -19.59 -42.22 27.61
C GLY A 273 -18.95 -43.38 26.85
N PHE A 274 -19.70 -44.07 25.99
CA PHE A 274 -19.19 -45.13 25.13
C PHE A 274 -18.70 -44.54 23.80
N THR A 275 -17.43 -44.78 23.44
CA THR A 275 -16.82 -44.25 22.22
C THR A 275 -17.41 -44.90 20.98
N VAL A 276 -18.21 -44.13 20.26
CA VAL A 276 -18.62 -44.42 18.87
C VAL A 276 -17.45 -44.14 17.95
N PHE A 277 -17.04 -45.14 17.16
CA PHE A 277 -15.87 -45.05 16.29
C PHE A 277 -16.17 -45.34 14.82
N GLY A 278 -17.43 -45.48 14.46
CA GLY A 278 -17.88 -45.61 13.09
C GLY A 278 -19.40 -45.73 12.96
N GLU A 279 -19.86 -45.75 11.71
CA GLU A 279 -21.27 -45.90 11.36
C GLU A 279 -21.49 -46.82 10.16
N VAL A 280 -22.63 -47.52 10.16
CA VAL A 280 -23.03 -48.40 9.07
C VAL A 280 -23.34 -47.58 7.81
N THR A 281 -22.83 -48.02 6.66
CA THR A 281 -23.04 -47.34 5.38
C THR A 281 -23.75 -48.23 4.37
N GLY A 282 -24.64 -47.62 3.56
CA GLY A 282 -25.38 -48.30 2.50
C GLY A 282 -26.66 -49.00 2.98
N SER A 283 -27.70 -48.95 2.15
CA SER A 283 -29.03 -49.49 2.48
C SER A 283 -29.03 -51.01 2.70
N GLU A 284 -28.20 -51.77 1.98
CA GLU A 284 -28.10 -53.22 2.16
C GLU A 284 -27.38 -53.60 3.46
N SER A 285 -26.39 -52.81 3.91
CA SER A 285 -25.75 -53.02 5.21
C SER A 285 -26.75 -52.81 6.35
N PHE A 286 -27.57 -51.76 6.26
CA PHE A 286 -28.67 -51.54 7.21
C PHE A 286 -29.72 -52.67 7.17
N ALA A 287 -30.07 -53.15 5.98
CA ALA A 287 -30.99 -54.29 5.83
C ALA A 287 -30.40 -55.58 6.44
N THR A 288 -29.10 -55.84 6.24
CA THR A 288 -28.39 -56.97 6.83
C THR A 288 -28.36 -56.87 8.35
N LEU A 289 -28.05 -55.69 8.91
CA LEU A 289 -28.07 -55.45 10.35
C LEU A 289 -29.47 -55.73 10.92
N ALA A 290 -30.54 -55.27 10.25
CA ALA A 290 -31.91 -55.58 10.64
C ALA A 290 -32.27 -57.07 10.52
N ARG A 291 -31.69 -57.82 9.56
CA ARG A 291 -31.85 -59.28 9.50
C ARG A 291 -31.21 -59.98 10.70
N LEU A 292 -30.06 -59.50 11.17
CA LEU A 292 -29.34 -60.07 12.32
C LEU A 292 -30.12 -59.89 13.64
N THR A 293 -30.98 -58.87 13.76
CA THR A 293 -31.80 -58.66 14.96
C THR A 293 -33.02 -59.56 15.05
N ASN A 294 -33.42 -60.23 13.96
CA ASN A 294 -34.60 -61.11 13.93
C ASN A 294 -34.35 -62.51 14.51
N PHE A 295 -33.12 -62.84 14.86
CA PHE A 295 -32.80 -64.14 15.47
C PHE A 295 -33.17 -64.14 16.95
N MET A 296 -33.67 -65.29 17.42
CA MET A 296 -34.00 -65.48 18.82
C MET A 296 -32.74 -65.70 19.66
N THR A 297 -32.81 -65.28 20.92
CA THR A 297 -31.74 -65.50 21.89
C THR A 297 -32.00 -66.70 22.78
N VAL A 298 -30.93 -67.32 23.27
CA VAL A 298 -30.95 -68.39 24.27
C VAL A 298 -30.01 -68.05 25.42
N ASP A 299 -30.32 -68.52 26.62
CA ASP A 299 -29.42 -68.43 27.78
C ASP A 299 -28.48 -69.65 27.80
N ALA A 300 -27.25 -69.43 27.35
CA ALA A 300 -26.15 -70.41 27.40
C ALA A 300 -25.10 -70.02 28.46
N SER A 301 -25.50 -69.25 29.49
CA SER A 301 -24.60 -68.79 30.56
C SER A 301 -23.91 -69.92 31.33
N GLY A 302 -24.50 -71.12 31.35
CA GLY A 302 -23.90 -72.33 31.92
C GLY A 302 -22.66 -72.82 31.17
N GLN A 303 -22.49 -72.46 29.90
CA GLN A 303 -21.29 -72.77 29.10
C GLN A 303 -20.27 -71.64 29.18
N ASN A 304 -20.71 -70.38 29.16
CA ASN A 304 -19.88 -69.21 29.40
C ASN A 304 -20.75 -68.07 29.93
N GLY A 305 -20.36 -67.44 31.04
CA GLY A 305 -21.13 -66.38 31.69
C GLY A 305 -21.41 -65.13 30.84
N ALA A 306 -20.78 -65.00 29.67
CA ALA A 306 -21.07 -63.94 28.70
C ALA A 306 -22.27 -64.26 27.76
N PHE A 307 -22.79 -65.49 27.75
CA PHE A 307 -23.78 -65.97 26.77
C PHE A 307 -25.22 -65.98 27.31
N THR A 308 -25.61 -64.97 28.08
CA THR A 308 -26.97 -64.88 28.66
C THR A 308 -28.04 -64.54 27.63
N ASP A 309 -27.71 -63.68 26.65
CA ASP A 309 -28.62 -63.26 25.58
C ASP A 309 -28.00 -63.63 24.21
N LEU A 310 -27.64 -64.90 24.02
CA LEU A 310 -26.87 -65.34 22.85
C LEU A 310 -27.80 -65.53 21.63
N PRO A 311 -27.64 -64.77 20.53
CA PRO A 311 -28.44 -65.01 19.32
C PRO A 311 -27.99 -66.30 18.61
N VAL A 312 -28.96 -67.14 18.24
CA VAL A 312 -28.73 -68.44 17.58
C VAL A 312 -29.62 -68.63 16.35
N GLN A 313 -29.14 -69.44 15.41
CA GLN A 313 -29.84 -69.75 14.16
C GLN A 313 -31.08 -70.62 14.38
N ASP A 314 -31.01 -71.56 15.34
CA ASP A 314 -32.08 -72.49 15.67
C ASP A 314 -32.18 -72.66 17.21
N PRO A 315 -33.04 -71.89 17.88
CA PRO A 315 -33.19 -71.95 19.33
C PRO A 315 -33.79 -73.28 19.81
N ASP A 316 -34.66 -73.92 19.01
CA ASP A 316 -35.29 -75.18 19.36
C ASP A 316 -34.24 -76.30 19.43
N ARG A 317 -33.33 -76.34 18.45
CA ARG A 317 -32.19 -77.27 18.43
C ARG A 317 -31.26 -77.10 19.63
N VAL A 318 -31.02 -75.87 20.08
CA VAL A 318 -30.18 -75.60 21.27
C VAL A 318 -30.91 -76.04 22.55
N ASN A 319 -32.20 -75.76 22.65
CA ASN A 319 -33.03 -76.18 23.77
C ASN A 319 -33.13 -77.72 23.87
N GLU A 320 -33.28 -78.42 22.75
CA GLU A 320 -33.27 -79.89 22.67
C GLU A 320 -31.92 -80.50 23.09
N ASN A 321 -30.81 -79.78 22.90
CA ASN A 321 -29.47 -80.15 23.37
C ASN A 321 -29.17 -79.70 24.82
N GLY A 322 -30.21 -79.37 25.60
CA GLY A 322 -30.07 -78.99 27.01
C GLY A 322 -29.32 -77.68 27.23
N GLY A 323 -29.41 -76.73 26.29
CA GLY A 323 -28.76 -75.42 26.38
C GLY A 323 -27.28 -75.41 26.01
N THR A 324 -26.75 -76.52 25.46
CA THR A 324 -25.37 -76.58 24.96
C THR A 324 -25.30 -76.05 23.54
N VAL A 325 -24.45 -75.05 23.31
CA VAL A 325 -24.27 -74.39 22.02
C VAL A 325 -22.99 -74.88 21.34
N VAL A 326 -23.05 -75.07 20.03
CA VAL A 326 -21.89 -75.40 19.18
C VAL A 326 -21.67 -74.32 18.13
N PRO A 327 -20.47 -74.22 17.52
CA PRO A 327 -20.17 -73.14 16.56
C PRO A 327 -21.13 -72.99 15.38
N SER A 328 -21.83 -74.06 14.97
CA SER A 328 -22.82 -73.98 13.88
C SER A 328 -24.13 -73.30 14.29
N ASP A 329 -24.35 -73.04 15.58
CA ASP A 329 -25.57 -72.39 16.08
C ASP A 329 -25.50 -70.88 16.11
N VAL A 330 -24.30 -70.34 16.31
CA VAL A 330 -24.13 -68.92 16.57
C VAL A 330 -24.20 -68.11 15.27
N LEU A 331 -24.50 -66.82 15.41
CA LEU A 331 -24.42 -65.88 14.30
C LEU A 331 -22.96 -65.49 14.06
N SER A 332 -22.28 -66.25 13.20
CA SER A 332 -20.87 -66.04 12.91
C SER A 332 -20.61 -64.82 12.02
N VAL A 333 -19.50 -64.16 12.32
CA VAL A 333 -18.83 -63.18 11.48
C VAL A 333 -17.59 -63.88 10.93
N SER A 334 -17.66 -64.33 9.68
CA SER A 334 -16.57 -65.12 9.09
C SER A 334 -15.30 -64.29 8.92
N ARG A 335 -15.43 -62.98 8.70
CA ARG A 335 -14.33 -62.06 8.47
C ARG A 335 -14.71 -60.62 8.81
N ILE A 336 -13.81 -59.90 9.46
CA ILE A 336 -13.82 -58.43 9.54
C ILE A 336 -12.52 -57.95 8.88
N ALA A 337 -12.64 -57.18 7.81
CA ALA A 337 -11.48 -56.70 7.05
C ALA A 337 -11.69 -55.26 6.59
N ILE A 338 -10.59 -54.58 6.28
CA ILE A 338 -10.62 -53.18 5.86
C ILE A 338 -10.63 -53.14 4.34
N LEU A 339 -11.59 -52.40 3.78
CA LEU A 339 -11.70 -52.20 2.34
C LEU A 339 -10.48 -51.45 1.80
N MET A 340 -9.96 -51.95 0.69
CA MET A 340 -8.99 -51.25 -0.12
C MET A 340 -9.72 -50.50 -1.24
N ASP A 341 -9.24 -49.31 -1.57
CA ASP A 341 -9.64 -48.61 -2.79
C ASP A 341 -9.14 -49.41 -4.00
N ILE A 342 -9.97 -49.46 -5.05
CA ILE A 342 -9.67 -50.19 -6.30
C ILE A 342 -9.56 -49.21 -7.47
N THR A 343 -8.57 -49.39 -8.35
CA THR A 343 -8.38 -48.59 -9.57
C THR A 343 -8.05 -49.47 -10.78
N GLY A 344 -8.45 -49.05 -11.99
CA GLY A 344 -8.15 -49.76 -13.24
C GLY A 344 -6.78 -49.52 -13.84
N GLU A 345 -6.12 -48.43 -13.47
CA GLU A 345 -4.79 -48.09 -13.99
C GLU A 345 -3.69 -48.48 -13.00
N PRO A 346 -2.54 -49.00 -13.48
CA PRO A 346 -1.33 -49.06 -12.67
C PRO A 346 -1.01 -47.65 -12.21
N PHE A 347 -0.49 -47.53 -11.00
CA PHE A 347 0.01 -46.25 -10.56
C PHE A 347 1.17 -45.86 -11.48
N GLN A 348 0.93 -44.98 -12.45
CA GLN A 348 1.99 -44.35 -13.23
C GLN A 348 2.75 -43.44 -12.27
N GLN A 349 3.83 -43.96 -11.69
CA GLN A 349 4.82 -43.10 -11.06
C GLN A 349 5.60 -42.41 -12.17
N LEU A 350 5.30 -41.12 -12.35
CA LEU A 350 6.22 -40.03 -12.66
C LEU A 350 7.03 -40.15 -13.96
N ASP A 351 6.89 -39.14 -14.84
CA ASP A 351 7.92 -38.85 -15.83
C ASP A 351 9.28 -38.68 -15.11
N GLU A 352 10.41 -38.87 -15.81
CA GLU A 352 11.79 -38.85 -15.27
C GLU A 352 12.16 -37.59 -14.42
N ASP A 353 11.26 -36.62 -14.30
CA ASP A 353 11.34 -35.39 -13.50
C ASP A 353 10.40 -35.31 -12.28
N ASN A 354 9.70 -36.39 -11.92
CA ASN A 354 8.78 -36.42 -10.78
C ASN A 354 7.55 -35.48 -10.87
N SER A 355 6.89 -35.39 -12.02
CA SER A 355 5.57 -34.74 -12.19
C SER A 355 4.40 -35.71 -12.46
N ILE A 356 3.16 -35.32 -12.07
CA ILE A 356 1.90 -36.02 -12.35
C ILE A 356 0.99 -35.12 -13.20
N THR A 357 0.42 -35.64 -14.29
CA THR A 357 -0.62 -35.00 -15.13
C THR A 357 -1.88 -35.87 -15.16
N PHE A 358 -3.08 -35.29 -14.95
CA PHE A 358 -4.36 -35.99 -15.20
C PHE A 358 -5.27 -35.20 -16.15
N VAL A 359 -5.89 -35.92 -17.09
CA VAL A 359 -6.92 -35.42 -18.01
C VAL A 359 -8.17 -36.32 -17.88
N ASN A 360 -9.35 -35.71 -17.68
CA ASN A 360 -10.67 -36.37 -17.80
C ASN A 360 -11.72 -35.37 -18.36
N ASN A 361 -12.66 -35.85 -19.16
CA ASN A 361 -13.64 -35.14 -19.99
C ASN A 361 -14.83 -34.40 -19.30
N ALA A 362 -14.89 -34.19 -17.98
CA ALA A 362 -16.10 -33.62 -17.33
C ALA A 362 -15.95 -32.51 -16.25
N GLY A 363 -14.79 -31.88 -16.05
CA GLY A 363 -14.75 -30.50 -15.54
C GLY A 363 -14.58 -30.20 -14.04
N ASP A 364 -14.64 -31.16 -13.11
CA ASP A 364 -14.35 -30.90 -11.68
C ASP A 364 -13.00 -31.49 -11.23
N VAL A 365 -12.26 -30.76 -10.38
CA VAL A 365 -10.95 -31.19 -9.85
C VAL A 365 -10.88 -31.01 -8.33
N THR A 366 -10.65 -32.11 -7.60
CA THR A 366 -10.28 -32.09 -6.17
C THR A 366 -8.84 -32.59 -6.03
N VAL A 367 -7.97 -31.78 -5.41
CA VAL A 367 -6.55 -32.12 -5.19
C VAL A 367 -6.36 -32.64 -3.78
N ARG A 368 -5.82 -33.86 -3.61
CA ARG A 368 -5.35 -34.39 -2.32
C ARG A 368 -3.88 -34.78 -2.45
N VAL A 369 -3.03 -34.23 -1.58
CA VAL A 369 -1.57 -34.49 -1.56
C VAL A 369 -1.24 -35.40 -0.37
N PHE A 370 -0.46 -36.46 -0.59
CA PHE A 370 0.09 -37.33 0.46
C PHE A 370 1.63 -37.31 0.46
N ALA A 371 2.23 -37.61 1.61
CA ALA A 371 3.66 -37.49 1.90
C ALA A 371 4.56 -38.47 1.12
N LEU A 372 5.81 -38.06 0.85
CA LEU A 372 6.90 -38.90 0.34
C LEU A 372 7.91 -39.18 1.45
N ASP A 373 8.17 -40.45 1.74
CA ASP A 373 9.36 -40.88 2.50
C ASP A 373 10.57 -40.98 1.57
N GLY A 374 11.71 -40.39 1.95
CA GLY A 374 13.02 -40.79 1.42
C GLY A 374 13.79 -39.87 0.46
N PHE A 375 13.78 -38.54 0.62
CA PHE A 375 14.69 -37.67 -0.15
C PHE A 375 16.11 -37.54 0.44
N PRO A 376 17.19 -37.68 -0.35
CA PRO A 376 18.56 -37.40 0.06
C PRO A 376 18.76 -35.90 0.38
N ALA A 377 19.70 -35.58 1.27
CA ALA A 377 19.77 -34.33 2.03
C ALA A 377 20.31 -33.09 1.28
N ASP A 378 20.35 -33.09 -0.06
CA ASP A 378 21.30 -32.26 -0.80
C ASP A 378 20.74 -31.58 -2.07
N ALA A 379 19.48 -31.81 -2.47
CA ALA A 379 18.93 -31.31 -3.74
C ALA A 379 17.68 -30.43 -3.56
N LEU A 380 17.78 -29.20 -4.06
CA LEU A 380 16.76 -28.21 -4.49
C LEU A 380 15.33 -28.32 -3.93
N GLU A 381 14.83 -27.20 -3.39
CA GLU A 381 13.55 -27.05 -2.67
C GLU A 381 12.34 -27.69 -3.39
N PRO A 382 11.57 -28.57 -2.72
CA PRO A 382 10.46 -29.29 -3.36
C PRO A 382 9.22 -28.40 -3.50
N PHE A 383 8.70 -28.28 -4.73
CA PHE A 383 7.40 -27.66 -5.04
C PHE A 383 6.41 -28.71 -5.54
N ILE A 384 5.17 -28.70 -5.04
CA ILE A 384 4.03 -29.46 -5.57
C ILE A 384 3.36 -28.61 -6.65
N ARG A 385 3.38 -29.01 -7.93
CA ARG A 385 2.65 -28.31 -9.00
C ARG A 385 1.32 -28.99 -9.30
N VAL A 386 0.28 -28.21 -9.53
CA VAL A 386 -1.07 -28.65 -9.89
C VAL A 386 -1.53 -27.84 -11.10
N ASN A 387 -1.80 -28.49 -12.23
CA ASN A 387 -2.19 -27.82 -13.47
C ASN A 387 -3.61 -28.21 -13.89
N PHE A 388 -4.50 -27.22 -13.96
CA PHE A 388 -5.90 -27.30 -14.34
C PHE A 388 -5.99 -26.70 -15.74
N GLY A 389 -6.11 -27.49 -16.80
CA GLY A 389 -6.23 -26.93 -18.16
C GLY A 389 -7.33 -25.86 -18.27
N SER A 390 -7.19 -24.92 -19.21
CA SER A 390 -8.08 -23.75 -19.37
C SER A 390 -9.58 -24.13 -19.32
N GLY A 391 -10.36 -23.45 -18.47
CA GLY A 391 -11.82 -23.59 -18.39
C GLY A 391 -12.39 -24.54 -17.34
N ARG A 392 -11.62 -24.91 -16.29
CA ARG A 392 -12.06 -25.78 -15.18
C ARG A 392 -12.14 -25.04 -13.84
N SER A 393 -13.14 -25.35 -13.01
CA SER A 393 -13.39 -24.73 -11.70
C SER A 393 -12.72 -25.49 -10.54
N ILE A 394 -12.40 -24.78 -9.45
CA ILE A 394 -11.85 -25.32 -8.19
C ILE A 394 -12.76 -24.87 -7.05
N ASP A 395 -13.33 -25.81 -6.30
CA ASP A 395 -14.18 -25.49 -5.14
C ASP A 395 -13.40 -25.39 -3.82
N ALA A 396 -12.35 -26.20 -3.62
CA ALA A 396 -11.52 -26.15 -2.41
C ALA A 396 -10.14 -26.82 -2.61
N VAL A 397 -9.10 -26.26 -1.96
CA VAL A 397 -7.79 -26.92 -1.79
C VAL A 397 -7.56 -27.11 -0.30
N THR A 398 -7.51 -28.37 0.15
CA THR A 398 -7.27 -28.70 1.57
C THR A 398 -5.93 -29.43 1.69
N ILE A 399 -4.99 -28.86 2.43
CA ILE A 399 -3.72 -29.52 2.81
C ILE A 399 -3.88 -29.96 4.26
N LEU A 400 -3.95 -31.27 4.50
CA LEU A 400 -4.15 -31.85 5.83
C LEU A 400 -2.82 -32.23 6.49
N ASN A 401 -2.77 -32.12 7.83
CA ASN A 401 -1.61 -32.46 8.64
C ASN A 401 -1.20 -33.94 8.48
N GLY A 402 0.08 -34.18 8.19
CA GLY A 402 0.63 -35.55 8.12
C GLY A 402 2.01 -35.73 7.47
N MET A 403 2.66 -34.67 6.97
CA MET A 403 3.99 -34.81 6.32
C MET A 403 5.13 -35.09 7.33
N PRO A 404 6.29 -35.62 6.92
CA PRO A 404 7.51 -35.67 7.74
C PRO A 404 8.20 -34.29 7.88
N ASP A 405 9.20 -34.16 8.78
CA ASP A 405 9.88 -32.93 9.28
C ASP A 405 10.61 -32.01 8.24
N ARG A 406 10.17 -31.89 6.98
CA ARG A 406 10.80 -31.04 5.94
C ARG A 406 9.86 -30.02 5.30
N ARG A 407 10.44 -28.95 4.75
CA ARG A 407 9.76 -27.75 4.20
C ARG A 407 9.50 -27.88 2.68
N PHE A 408 8.40 -27.33 2.16
CA PHE A 408 7.98 -27.45 0.74
C PHE A 408 7.08 -26.29 0.25
N GLY A 409 6.91 -26.10 -1.07
CA GLY A 409 6.02 -25.10 -1.70
C GLY A 409 4.90 -25.71 -2.56
N VAL A 410 3.83 -24.96 -2.90
CA VAL A 410 2.70 -25.40 -3.76
C VAL A 410 2.48 -24.41 -4.90
N GLN A 411 2.28 -24.88 -6.14
CA GLN A 411 1.99 -24.08 -7.35
C GLN A 411 0.71 -24.60 -8.03
N ILE A 412 -0.24 -23.71 -8.36
CA ILE A 412 -1.52 -24.02 -9.03
C ILE A 412 -1.60 -23.26 -10.36
N ASP A 413 -1.84 -23.92 -11.48
CA ASP A 413 -1.89 -23.33 -12.83
C ASP A 413 -3.29 -23.53 -13.48
N GLY A 414 -3.98 -22.50 -14.03
CA GLY A 414 -4.99 -22.63 -15.12
C GLY A 414 -6.52 -22.67 -14.85
N ALA A 415 -7.01 -22.35 -13.65
CA ALA A 415 -8.45 -22.41 -13.30
C ALA A 415 -9.35 -21.31 -13.93
N THR A 416 -10.67 -21.51 -13.99
CA THR A 416 -11.69 -20.51 -14.38
C THR A 416 -12.94 -20.67 -13.49
N VAL A 417 -13.47 -19.59 -12.92
CA VAL A 417 -14.63 -19.62 -12.01
C VAL A 417 -15.92 -19.30 -12.79
N LEU A 418 -16.94 -20.17 -12.71
CA LEU A 418 -18.29 -19.89 -13.20
C LEU A 418 -19.35 -20.28 -12.17
N GLN A 419 -20.17 -19.29 -11.81
CA GLN A 419 -21.29 -19.33 -10.89
C GLN A 419 -22.40 -20.32 -11.32
N LYS A 420 -22.71 -21.33 -10.49
CA LYS A 420 -24.08 -21.85 -10.22
C LYS A 420 -24.06 -23.14 -9.40
N PHE A 421 -24.77 -23.18 -8.28
CA PHE A 421 -25.95 -24.04 -8.12
C PHE A 421 -26.87 -23.53 -7.02
N ALA A 422 -28.14 -23.31 -7.39
CA ALA A 422 -29.25 -23.27 -6.46
C ALA A 422 -29.68 -24.72 -6.17
N ASP A 423 -29.54 -25.18 -4.93
CA ASP A 423 -30.67 -25.58 -4.07
C ASP A 423 -30.16 -26.04 -2.68
N GLN A 424 -30.64 -25.36 -1.64
CA GLN A 424 -30.83 -25.80 -0.25
C GLN A 424 -29.70 -26.48 0.55
N ARG A 425 -28.79 -25.66 1.09
CA ARG A 425 -28.75 -25.32 2.54
C ARG A 425 -27.87 -24.08 2.74
N ARG A 426 -28.50 -22.97 3.12
CA ARG A 426 -27.90 -21.64 3.34
C ARG A 426 -26.73 -21.67 4.34
N THR A 427 -25.56 -21.24 3.88
CA THR A 427 -24.79 -20.16 4.51
C THR A 427 -24.76 -19.02 3.50
N ASP A 428 -25.11 -17.80 3.90
CA ASP A 428 -25.58 -16.74 2.99
C ASP A 428 -24.49 -16.04 2.14
N ASP A 429 -23.23 -16.48 2.16
CA ASP A 429 -22.18 -15.97 1.27
C ASP A 429 -21.44 -17.14 0.60
N GLY A 430 -21.49 -17.18 -0.74
CA GLY A 430 -20.89 -18.23 -1.58
C GLY A 430 -19.37 -18.10 -1.66
N ASP A 431 -18.69 -18.29 -0.53
CA ASP A 431 -17.29 -17.91 -0.34
C ASP A 431 -16.30 -19.06 -0.56
N LEU A 432 -15.21 -18.75 -1.27
CA LEU A 432 -14.08 -19.63 -1.50
C LEU A 432 -13.00 -19.37 -0.43
N ALA A 433 -12.92 -20.23 0.59
CA ALA A 433 -11.97 -20.09 1.70
C ALA A 433 -10.77 -21.05 1.54
N PHE A 434 -9.55 -20.50 1.54
CA PHE A 434 -8.31 -21.29 1.56
C PHE A 434 -7.77 -21.38 2.98
N ILE A 435 -8.00 -22.51 3.65
CA ILE A 435 -7.45 -22.78 4.99
C ILE A 435 -6.18 -23.60 4.84
N VAL A 436 -5.04 -22.97 5.05
CA VAL A 436 -3.74 -23.62 5.13
C VAL A 436 -3.39 -23.70 6.62
N SER A 437 -3.27 -24.90 7.18
CA SER A 437 -3.05 -25.08 8.62
C SER A 437 -1.66 -25.62 8.98
N ASP A 438 -0.84 -25.97 7.98
CA ASP A 438 0.46 -26.62 8.18
C ASP A 438 1.64 -25.62 8.18
N SER A 439 2.25 -25.42 9.35
CA SER A 439 3.38 -24.50 9.60
C SER A 439 4.69 -24.78 8.83
N ARG A 440 4.71 -25.79 7.95
CA ARG A 440 5.89 -26.19 7.17
C ARG A 440 5.86 -25.75 5.71
N ILE A 441 4.73 -25.23 5.24
CA ILE A 441 4.61 -24.72 3.87
C ILE A 441 5.42 -23.42 3.80
N GLU A 442 6.31 -23.30 2.83
CA GLU A 442 7.19 -22.11 2.66
C GLU A 442 6.73 -21.19 1.53
N SER A 443 5.93 -21.68 0.57
CA SER A 443 5.29 -20.80 -0.42
C SER A 443 4.02 -21.36 -1.09
N ILE A 444 3.13 -20.46 -1.52
CA ILE A 444 1.94 -20.78 -2.34
C ILE A 444 2.00 -19.89 -3.60
N ASN A 445 1.95 -20.49 -4.77
CA ASN A 445 1.97 -19.81 -6.06
C ASN A 445 0.70 -20.11 -6.86
N LEU A 446 -0.05 -19.07 -7.25
CA LEU A 446 -1.27 -19.19 -8.07
C LEU A 446 -0.97 -18.58 -9.43
N ARG A 447 -1.01 -19.36 -10.52
CA ARG A 447 -0.85 -18.89 -11.91
C ARG A 447 -2.15 -19.08 -12.68
N TYR A 448 -2.56 -18.04 -13.40
CA TYR A 448 -3.78 -17.91 -14.23
C TYR A 448 -5.11 -17.68 -13.49
N GLY A 449 -5.97 -16.93 -14.21
CA GLY A 449 -7.00 -16.03 -13.69
C GLY A 449 -8.16 -16.62 -12.91
N ILE A 450 -8.43 -16.00 -11.77
CA ILE A 450 -9.75 -16.01 -11.14
C ILE A 450 -10.48 -14.79 -11.72
N SER A 451 -11.28 -15.01 -12.77
CA SER A 451 -12.17 -13.97 -13.29
C SER A 451 -13.57 -14.22 -12.75
N GLY A 452 -14.08 -13.33 -11.90
CA GLY A 452 -15.53 -13.15 -11.78
C GLY A 452 -16.16 -13.15 -10.40
N GLU A 453 -15.54 -13.63 -9.31
CA GLU A 453 -16.14 -13.60 -7.96
C GLU A 453 -15.11 -13.49 -6.82
N ASN A 454 -15.62 -13.07 -5.65
CA ASN A 454 -14.90 -12.67 -4.44
C ASN A 454 -13.99 -13.77 -3.87
N LEU A 455 -12.72 -13.42 -3.60
CA LEU A 455 -11.79 -14.29 -2.89
C LEU A 455 -11.81 -13.96 -1.39
N ASN A 456 -12.63 -14.66 -0.61
CA ASN A 456 -12.76 -14.41 0.82
C ASN A 456 -11.92 -15.41 1.64
N GLY A 457 -10.73 -14.96 2.08
CA GLY A 457 -10.01 -15.57 3.20
C GLY A 457 -8.85 -16.51 2.84
N PHE A 458 -7.64 -16.12 3.23
CA PHE A 458 -6.49 -17.03 3.37
C PHE A 458 -6.04 -17.04 4.84
N VAL A 459 -6.06 -18.22 5.47
CA VAL A 459 -5.36 -18.42 6.75
C VAL A 459 -4.06 -19.15 6.41
N LEU A 460 -2.93 -18.47 6.59
CA LEU A 460 -1.61 -19.03 6.40
C LEU A 460 -0.98 -19.27 7.78
N PRO A 461 -0.12 -20.28 7.98
CA PRO A 461 0.71 -20.39 9.17
C PRO A 461 1.99 -19.55 9.04
N GLY A 462 2.68 -19.25 10.15
CA GLY A 462 3.78 -18.28 10.16
C GLY A 462 5.02 -18.77 9.41
N GLY A 463 5.62 -17.92 8.57
CA GLY A 463 6.84 -18.24 7.79
C GLY A 463 6.67 -18.35 6.28
N LEU A 464 5.46 -18.14 5.76
CA LEU A 464 5.08 -18.36 4.36
C LEU A 464 5.41 -17.21 3.40
N ARG A 465 5.93 -17.55 2.20
CA ARG A 465 6.00 -16.68 1.01
C ARG A 465 4.76 -16.89 0.14
N PHE A 466 3.80 -15.97 0.17
CA PHE A 466 2.65 -16.01 -0.73
C PHE A 466 2.95 -15.28 -2.04
N ASP A 467 3.06 -16.02 -3.15
CA ASP A 467 3.39 -15.47 -4.46
C ASP A 467 2.22 -15.72 -5.42
N ALA A 468 1.12 -14.99 -5.27
CA ALA A 468 0.02 -15.06 -6.22
C ALA A 468 0.39 -14.33 -7.52
N ASP A 469 1.15 -14.98 -8.40
CA ASP A 469 1.39 -14.49 -9.76
C ASP A 469 0.13 -14.69 -10.61
N ILE A 470 -0.92 -13.91 -10.29
CA ILE A 470 -2.17 -13.85 -11.06
C ILE A 470 -1.85 -13.19 -12.39
N ASP A 471 -1.16 -13.89 -13.27
CA ASP A 471 -0.81 -13.45 -14.61
C ASP A 471 -2.05 -13.56 -15.52
N GLY A 472 -2.40 -12.43 -16.14
CA GLY A 472 -3.54 -12.22 -17.02
C GLY A 472 -4.28 -10.93 -16.66
N ASP A 473 -5.01 -10.34 -17.61
CA ASP A 473 -5.80 -9.10 -17.48
C ASP A 473 -7.01 -9.25 -16.50
N ASN A 474 -6.88 -10.08 -15.47
CA ASN A 474 -7.94 -10.46 -14.55
C ASN A 474 -7.94 -9.54 -13.32
N ILE A 475 -9.16 -9.21 -12.88
CA ILE A 475 -9.45 -8.36 -11.73
C ILE A 475 -9.66 -9.25 -10.51
N VAL A 476 -8.83 -9.12 -9.47
CA VAL A 476 -9.17 -9.62 -8.13
C VAL A 476 -10.24 -8.69 -7.55
N SER A 477 -11.37 -9.19 -7.04
CA SER A 477 -12.39 -8.39 -6.33
C SER A 477 -12.57 -8.87 -4.88
N ASP A 478 -12.66 -7.93 -3.93
CA ASP A 478 -13.00 -8.12 -2.50
C ASP A 478 -12.19 -9.22 -1.77
N LEU A 479 -10.89 -8.98 -1.52
CA LEU A 479 -10.01 -9.90 -0.77
C LEU A 479 -10.21 -9.77 0.75
N THR A 480 -11.26 -10.40 1.30
CA THR A 480 -11.54 -10.29 2.73
C THR A 480 -10.64 -11.23 3.56
N ALA A 481 -9.54 -10.66 4.05
CA ALA A 481 -8.61 -11.17 5.09
C ALA A 481 -7.57 -12.24 4.70
N VAL A 482 -6.29 -11.85 4.74
CA VAL A 482 -5.13 -12.76 4.73
C VAL A 482 -4.50 -12.75 6.13
N PHE A 483 -4.63 -13.84 6.87
CA PHE A 483 -3.98 -14.02 8.17
C PHE A 483 -2.59 -14.62 7.98
N VAL A 484 -1.54 -13.85 8.27
CA VAL A 484 -0.13 -14.30 8.18
C VAL A 484 0.53 -14.23 9.58
N PRO A 485 0.83 -15.37 10.23
CA PRO A 485 1.52 -15.39 11.51
C PRO A 485 3.02 -15.06 11.39
N ALA A 486 3.64 -14.82 12.53
CA ALA A 486 5.00 -14.31 12.65
C ALA A 486 6.04 -15.21 11.95
N GLY A 487 6.68 -14.68 10.90
CA GLY A 487 7.75 -15.33 10.15
C GLY A 487 8.60 -14.34 9.35
N ASN A 488 9.79 -14.75 8.91
CA ASN A 488 10.86 -13.83 8.51
C ASN A 488 10.85 -13.29 7.06
N SER A 489 9.89 -13.71 6.22
CA SER A 489 9.99 -13.53 4.75
C SER A 489 8.64 -13.46 4.03
N ASN A 490 7.69 -12.68 4.56
CA ASN A 490 6.34 -12.59 4.02
C ASN A 490 6.29 -11.63 2.80
N LEU A 491 5.99 -12.17 1.62
CA LEU A 491 5.71 -11.44 0.37
C LEU A 491 4.23 -11.63 0.02
N PHE A 492 3.61 -10.59 -0.52
CA PHE A 492 2.37 -10.64 -1.28
C PHE A 492 2.64 -10.06 -2.67
N SER A 493 2.38 -10.81 -3.73
CA SER A 493 2.50 -10.33 -5.12
C SER A 493 1.21 -10.61 -5.88
N VAL A 494 0.83 -9.72 -6.80
CA VAL A 494 -0.30 -9.85 -7.73
C VAL A 494 0.18 -9.46 -9.13
N GLY A 495 -0.06 -10.32 -10.13
CA GLY A 495 0.31 -10.08 -11.54
C GLY A 495 -0.63 -9.10 -12.27
N GLY A 496 -1.94 -9.23 -12.03
CA GLY A 496 -3.02 -8.44 -12.62
C GLY A 496 -3.52 -7.28 -11.74
N ASP A 497 -4.75 -6.83 -12.03
CA ASP A 497 -5.40 -5.72 -11.36
C ASP A 497 -6.01 -6.17 -10.02
N LEU A 498 -6.02 -5.26 -9.04
CA LEU A 498 -6.61 -5.45 -7.71
C LEU A 498 -7.78 -4.46 -7.54
N SER A 499 -8.97 -4.99 -7.29
CA SER A 499 -10.13 -4.25 -6.82
C SER A 499 -10.63 -4.86 -5.51
N GLY A 500 -11.10 -4.04 -4.59
CA GLY A 500 -11.53 -4.46 -3.24
C GLY A 500 -10.43 -4.49 -2.17
N ASP A 501 -10.88 -4.45 -0.92
CA ASP A 501 -10.02 -4.28 0.25
C ASP A 501 -9.14 -5.52 0.50
N ALA A 502 -7.92 -5.29 1.00
CA ALA A 502 -7.00 -6.33 1.42
C ALA A 502 -6.54 -6.08 2.87
N LEU A 503 -6.93 -6.96 3.79
CA LEU A 503 -6.56 -6.86 5.21
C LEU A 503 -5.53 -7.95 5.58
N PHE A 504 -4.35 -7.51 6.01
CA PHE A 504 -3.28 -8.36 6.52
C PHE A 504 -3.16 -8.18 8.03
N LEU A 505 -3.46 -9.22 8.81
CA LEU A 505 -3.50 -9.12 10.28
C LEU A 505 -2.15 -9.38 10.98
N GLY A 506 -1.11 -9.70 10.20
CA GLY A 506 0.28 -9.79 10.67
C GLY A 506 1.25 -9.05 9.75
N GLY A 507 2.54 -9.05 10.12
CA GLY A 507 3.56 -8.25 9.43
C GLY A 507 3.90 -8.76 8.03
N LEU A 508 3.94 -7.88 7.04
CA LEU A 508 4.41 -8.13 5.68
C LEU A 508 5.75 -7.42 5.41
N ASN A 509 6.67 -8.12 4.73
CA ASN A 509 7.94 -7.53 4.30
C ASN A 509 7.82 -6.87 2.92
N ARG A 510 6.99 -7.42 2.03
CA ARG A 510 6.84 -6.91 0.67
C ARG A 510 5.43 -7.09 0.14
N VAL A 511 4.91 -6.06 -0.52
CA VAL A 511 3.68 -6.05 -1.31
C VAL A 511 4.06 -5.65 -2.73
N ASN A 512 3.62 -6.40 -3.74
CA ASN A 512 3.92 -6.12 -5.14
C ASN A 512 2.70 -6.34 -6.04
N VAL A 513 2.02 -5.29 -6.47
CA VAL A 513 0.93 -5.38 -7.46
C VAL A 513 1.43 -4.87 -8.80
N ARG A 514 1.47 -5.74 -9.81
CA ARG A 514 1.93 -5.41 -11.17
C ARG A 514 0.82 -4.83 -12.05
N GLY A 515 -0.46 -5.04 -11.73
CA GLY A 515 -1.59 -4.35 -12.36
C GLY A 515 -2.05 -3.10 -11.60
N GLU A 516 -3.22 -2.60 -11.96
CA GLU A 516 -3.87 -1.43 -11.36
C GLU A 516 -4.57 -1.78 -10.05
N VAL A 517 -4.35 -1.00 -9.00
CA VAL A 517 -5.12 -1.07 -7.76
C VAL A 517 -6.23 -0.02 -7.83
N ASN A 518 -7.49 -0.42 -7.78
CA ASN A 518 -8.63 0.48 -7.95
C ASN A 518 -9.62 0.36 -6.79
N ASN A 519 -9.99 1.49 -6.17
CA ASN A 519 -11.01 1.59 -5.11
C ASN A 519 -10.83 0.52 -4.01
N SER A 520 -9.64 0.48 -3.41
CA SER A 520 -9.21 -0.61 -2.51
C SER A 520 -8.44 -0.08 -1.30
N ASP A 521 -8.78 -0.57 -0.10
CA ASP A 521 -7.99 -0.36 1.12
C ASP A 521 -7.02 -1.53 1.36
N ILE A 522 -5.73 -1.26 1.32
CA ILE A 522 -4.68 -2.21 1.72
C ILE A 522 -4.28 -1.91 3.18
N ARG A 523 -4.67 -2.77 4.13
CA ARG A 523 -4.42 -2.60 5.56
C ARG A 523 -3.44 -3.65 6.08
N ILE A 524 -2.38 -3.24 6.78
CA ILE A 524 -1.31 -4.13 7.24
C ILE A 524 -1.10 -3.95 8.75
N GLY A 525 -1.38 -5.00 9.52
CA GLY A 525 -1.31 -5.02 10.98
C GLY A 525 0.11 -5.14 11.55
N ALA A 526 0.23 -4.89 12.86
CA ALA A 526 1.49 -4.94 13.60
C ALA A 526 2.03 -6.38 13.72
N GLY A 527 3.18 -6.67 13.10
CA GLY A 527 3.87 -7.96 13.18
C GLY A 527 5.31 -7.90 13.70
N ASN A 528 5.97 -9.06 13.83
CA ASN A 528 7.31 -9.19 14.44
C ASN A 528 8.50 -8.78 13.53
N LEU A 529 8.25 -8.29 12.31
CA LEU A 529 9.27 -7.73 11.42
C LEU A 529 8.79 -6.50 10.66
N ASN A 530 9.71 -5.54 10.49
CA ASN A 530 9.46 -4.11 10.71
C ASN A 530 9.72 -3.18 9.50
N ARG A 531 9.72 -3.67 8.25
CA ARG A 531 10.00 -2.82 7.07
C ARG A 531 9.28 -3.29 5.80
N LEU A 532 8.09 -2.76 5.56
CA LEU A 532 7.32 -3.02 4.35
C LEU A 532 7.97 -2.39 3.11
N LEU A 533 8.08 -3.15 2.02
CA LEU A 533 8.37 -2.65 0.68
C LEU A 533 7.14 -2.84 -0.20
N ALA A 534 6.45 -1.74 -0.53
CA ALA A 534 5.26 -1.76 -1.36
C ALA A 534 5.57 -1.24 -2.77
N THR A 535 5.31 -2.05 -3.80
CA THR A 535 5.45 -1.71 -5.21
C THR A 535 4.11 -1.90 -5.92
N PHE A 536 3.68 -0.88 -6.64
CA PHE A 536 2.42 -0.87 -7.39
C PHE A 536 2.70 -0.39 -8.82
N ARG A 537 1.88 -0.81 -9.79
CA ARG A 537 1.89 -0.17 -11.12
C ARG A 537 1.12 1.14 -11.05
N ASN A 538 -0.21 1.09 -10.95
CA ASN A 538 -1.06 2.27 -10.81
C ASN A 538 -1.94 2.11 -9.57
N LEU A 539 -2.17 3.21 -8.85
CA LEU A 539 -3.11 3.29 -7.73
C LEU A 539 -4.18 4.30 -8.09
N ILE A 540 -5.43 3.90 -8.00
CA ILE A 540 -6.60 4.69 -8.36
C ILE A 540 -7.58 4.60 -7.20
N ASP A 541 -7.91 5.73 -6.55
CA ASP A 541 -8.84 5.76 -5.41
C ASP A 541 -8.49 4.72 -4.30
N ALA A 542 -7.19 4.45 -4.10
CA ALA A 542 -6.69 3.39 -3.21
C ALA A 542 -6.06 3.94 -1.92
N ARG A 543 -6.21 3.22 -0.81
CA ARG A 543 -5.62 3.57 0.49
C ARG A 543 -4.63 2.51 0.95
N LEU A 544 -3.53 2.95 1.56
CA LEU A 544 -2.52 2.08 2.16
C LEU A 544 -2.39 2.44 3.64
N VAL A 545 -2.87 1.57 4.53
CA VAL A 545 -2.80 1.73 5.98
C VAL A 545 -1.84 0.68 6.54
N SER A 546 -0.85 1.08 7.32
CA SER A 546 0.06 0.15 7.98
C SER A 546 0.31 0.54 9.42
N ASP A 547 0.12 -0.41 10.33
CA ASP A 547 0.48 -0.25 11.75
C ASP A 547 2.01 -0.33 11.97
N ALA A 548 2.79 -0.64 10.91
CA ALA A 548 4.24 -0.80 10.96
C ALA A 548 4.97 0.24 10.07
N PRO A 549 6.23 0.58 10.39
CA PRO A 549 7.06 1.43 9.52
C PRO A 549 7.22 0.89 8.09
N ILE A 550 7.02 1.78 7.11
CA ILE A 550 7.16 1.46 5.69
C ILE A 550 8.56 1.89 5.20
N SER A 551 9.28 0.97 4.57
CA SER A 551 10.63 1.26 4.02
C SER A 551 10.59 1.90 2.64
N MET A 552 9.58 1.57 1.83
CA MET A 552 9.39 2.16 0.52
C MET A 552 7.98 1.93 0.02
N VAL A 553 7.39 2.97 -0.57
CA VAL A 553 6.27 2.89 -1.49
C VAL A 553 6.75 3.35 -2.85
N ARG A 554 6.53 2.51 -3.87
CA ARG A 554 6.83 2.84 -5.26
C ARG A 554 5.61 2.60 -6.13
N ALA A 555 5.21 3.58 -6.92
CA ALA A 555 4.17 3.44 -7.92
C ALA A 555 4.58 4.12 -9.25
N SER A 556 3.92 3.74 -10.34
CA SER A 556 4.02 4.47 -11.61
C SER A 556 3.17 5.73 -11.54
N GLU A 557 1.91 5.62 -11.10
CA GLU A 557 0.99 6.74 -10.90
C GLU A 557 0.08 6.48 -9.69
N TRP A 558 -0.32 7.55 -9.01
CA TRP A 558 -1.39 7.55 -8.01
C TRP A 558 -2.41 8.61 -8.39
N SER A 559 -3.59 8.19 -8.85
CA SER A 559 -4.67 9.05 -9.31
C SER A 559 -5.94 8.88 -8.47
N VAL A 560 -6.85 9.85 -8.60
CA VAL A 560 -8.17 9.84 -7.96
C VAL A 560 -9.19 10.11 -9.06
N LEU A 561 -10.22 9.28 -9.19
CA LEU A 561 -11.20 9.35 -10.28
C LEU A 561 -12.60 9.75 -9.80
N GLU A 562 -13.14 9.12 -8.76
CA GLU A 562 -14.60 9.21 -8.56
C GLU A 562 -15.09 9.68 -7.18
N THR A 563 -14.47 9.38 -6.02
CA THR A 563 -14.92 9.94 -4.71
C THR A 563 -14.00 9.69 -3.49
N LEU A 564 -13.20 8.63 -3.48
CA LEU A 564 -12.32 8.28 -2.36
C LEU A 564 -10.92 8.86 -2.58
N ARG A 565 -10.53 9.87 -1.77
CA ARG A 565 -9.14 10.34 -1.80
C ARG A 565 -8.21 9.20 -1.39
N GLY A 566 -7.29 8.84 -2.28
CA GLY A 566 -6.23 7.90 -1.95
C GLY A 566 -5.43 8.41 -0.75
N SER A 567 -4.95 7.52 0.11
CA SER A 567 -4.18 7.93 1.29
C SER A 567 -3.13 6.90 1.68
N ILE A 568 -2.04 7.37 2.28
CA ILE A 568 -1.06 6.52 2.98
C ILE A 568 -1.10 6.90 4.46
N SER A 569 -1.36 5.93 5.33
CA SER A 569 -1.30 6.10 6.79
C SER A 569 -0.32 5.10 7.41
N ALA A 570 0.72 5.59 8.09
CA ALA A 570 1.72 4.73 8.74
C ALA A 570 2.56 5.47 9.81
N PRO A 571 3.19 4.76 10.77
CA PRO A 571 4.09 5.41 11.73
C PRO A 571 5.29 6.12 11.10
N SER A 572 5.82 5.61 9.98
CA SER A 572 6.85 6.29 9.17
C SER A 572 6.96 5.69 7.77
N LEU A 573 7.49 6.46 6.82
CA LEU A 573 7.74 6.07 5.43
C LEU A 573 9.15 6.49 4.99
N GLN A 574 10.09 5.58 4.80
CA GLN A 574 11.45 6.01 4.42
C GLN A 574 11.54 6.56 2.99
N ARG A 575 10.84 5.97 2.02
CA ARG A 575 10.93 6.37 0.60
C ARG A 575 9.58 6.34 -0.10
N LEU A 576 9.16 7.46 -0.68
CA LEU A 576 8.07 7.55 -1.65
C LEU A 576 8.65 7.75 -3.05
N ILE A 577 8.28 6.92 -4.02
CA ILE A 577 8.80 6.99 -5.39
C ILE A 577 7.65 6.87 -6.40
N ILE A 578 7.41 7.93 -7.17
CA ILE A 578 6.44 7.92 -8.28
C ILE A 578 7.21 8.11 -9.59
N THR A 579 7.21 7.07 -10.43
CA THR A 579 8.10 7.02 -11.60
C THR A 579 7.48 7.46 -12.91
N GLY A 580 6.16 7.41 -13.05
CA GLY A 580 5.45 7.47 -14.34
C GLY A 580 5.64 6.22 -15.20
N ASP A 581 4.96 6.19 -16.35
CA ASP A 581 5.13 5.16 -17.36
C ASP A 581 6.31 5.49 -18.28
N ASN A 582 7.42 4.78 -18.08
CA ASN A 582 8.63 4.92 -18.89
C ASN A 582 8.45 4.48 -20.34
N GLY A 583 7.50 3.59 -20.63
CA GLY A 583 7.22 3.09 -21.98
C GLY A 583 6.44 4.09 -22.84
N GLN A 584 5.61 4.93 -22.20
CA GLN A 584 4.83 5.99 -22.85
C GLN A 584 5.45 7.39 -22.68
N GLY A 585 6.55 7.51 -21.93
CA GLY A 585 7.19 8.80 -21.63
C GLY A 585 6.35 9.71 -20.73
N LEU A 586 5.35 9.17 -20.03
CA LEU A 586 4.45 9.91 -19.16
C LEU A 586 5.06 10.05 -17.76
N ALA A 587 4.92 11.25 -17.18
CA ALA A 587 5.28 11.50 -15.79
C ALA A 587 4.10 11.14 -14.88
N GLY A 588 4.33 10.30 -13.88
CA GLY A 588 3.27 9.86 -12.97
C GLY A 588 2.96 10.88 -11.91
N ASN A 589 1.69 11.23 -11.79
CA ASN A 589 1.21 12.14 -10.75
C ASN A 589 1.01 11.41 -9.42
N PHE A 590 1.00 12.18 -8.34
CA PHE A 590 0.66 11.73 -7.00
C PHE A 590 -0.54 12.54 -6.51
N ASN A 591 -1.67 11.88 -6.38
CA ASN A 591 -2.91 12.45 -5.88
C ASN A 591 -3.38 11.57 -4.71
N ALA A 592 -2.74 11.77 -3.55
CA ALA A 592 -3.06 11.01 -2.35
C ALA A 592 -2.60 11.77 -1.10
N ASP A 593 -3.40 11.64 -0.04
CA ASP A 593 -3.08 12.20 1.27
C ASP A 593 -2.00 11.35 1.95
N LEU A 594 -1.21 11.98 2.81
CA LEU A 594 -0.14 11.32 3.56
C LEU A 594 -0.29 11.66 5.03
N ASP A 595 -0.64 10.68 5.86
CA ASP A 595 -0.78 10.82 7.30
C ASP A 595 0.27 9.95 8.00
N LEU A 596 1.35 10.58 8.50
CA LEU A 596 2.44 9.89 9.15
C LEU A 596 2.62 10.32 10.61
N SER A 597 2.38 9.40 11.54
CA SER A 597 2.28 9.66 12.98
C SER A 597 3.49 9.15 13.79
N GLY A 598 4.71 9.52 13.37
CA GLY A 598 5.94 9.13 14.06
C GLY A 598 6.17 9.85 15.38
N ASP A 599 7.07 9.31 16.23
CA ASP A 599 7.53 10.01 17.44
C ASP A 599 8.30 11.29 17.09
N ASP A 600 8.12 12.33 17.91
CA ASP A 600 8.93 13.55 17.86
C ASP A 600 10.43 13.18 17.84
N ASN A 601 11.19 13.73 16.88
CA ASN A 601 12.62 13.45 16.59
C ASN A 601 12.94 12.22 15.73
N VAL A 602 11.95 11.47 15.24
CA VAL A 602 12.19 10.43 14.22
C VAL A 602 12.06 11.04 12.83
N ARG A 603 12.95 10.63 11.90
CA ARG A 603 12.78 10.96 10.48
C ARG A 603 11.67 10.12 9.88
N THR A 604 10.47 10.69 9.92
CA THR A 604 9.21 10.06 9.53
C THR A 604 9.12 9.86 8.03
N LEU A 605 9.56 10.83 7.22
CA LEU A 605 9.69 10.67 5.76
C LEU A 605 11.11 10.98 5.28
N ALA A 606 11.89 10.00 4.85
CA ALA A 606 13.30 10.27 4.52
C ALA A 606 13.53 10.82 3.11
N ASN A 607 12.83 10.32 2.09
CA ASN A 607 12.87 10.88 0.73
C ASN A 607 11.55 10.66 -0.01
N ALA A 608 11.06 11.69 -0.70
CA ALA A 608 10.00 11.59 -1.70
C ALA A 608 10.55 12.02 -3.07
N ASN A 609 10.36 11.19 -4.09
CA ASN A 609 10.77 11.45 -5.47
C ASN A 609 9.58 11.23 -6.40
N ILE A 610 8.98 12.31 -6.88
CA ILE A 610 7.78 12.30 -7.72
C ILE A 610 8.16 12.87 -9.09
N ARG A 611 8.00 12.07 -10.14
CA ARG A 611 8.34 12.49 -11.49
C ARG A 611 7.28 13.42 -12.11
N GLY A 612 6.00 13.19 -11.81
CA GLY A 612 4.91 14.09 -12.21
C GLY A 612 4.61 15.12 -11.15
N SER A 613 3.34 15.50 -11.05
CA SER A 613 2.84 16.54 -10.15
C SER A 613 2.22 15.98 -8.86
N VAL A 614 2.19 16.79 -7.80
CA VAL A 614 1.37 16.54 -6.60
C VAL A 614 0.08 17.33 -6.71
N LEU A 615 -1.08 16.68 -6.72
CA LEU A 615 -2.36 17.32 -6.99
C LEU A 615 -3.31 17.10 -5.81
N SER A 616 -3.94 18.17 -5.31
CA SER A 616 -5.04 18.11 -4.33
C SER A 616 -4.81 17.11 -3.18
N SER A 617 -3.60 17.14 -2.61
CA SER A 617 -3.14 16.18 -1.60
C SER A 617 -2.87 16.91 -0.30
N ASP A 618 -3.17 16.27 0.83
CA ASP A 618 -2.91 16.80 2.16
C ASP A 618 -1.89 15.90 2.87
N TRP A 619 -0.73 16.46 3.23
CA TRP A 619 0.38 15.73 3.86
C TRP A 619 0.57 16.21 5.29
N ASP A 620 0.18 15.39 6.26
CA ASP A 620 0.41 15.60 7.69
C ASP A 620 1.53 14.67 8.18
N ILE A 621 2.66 15.26 8.58
CA ILE A 621 3.86 14.52 9.00
C ILE A 621 4.23 14.92 10.42
N THR A 622 4.04 13.98 11.34
CA THR A 622 4.54 14.08 12.72
C THR A 622 5.98 13.60 12.80
N GLY A 623 6.91 14.55 13.05
CA GLY A 623 8.36 14.33 13.06
C GLY A 623 9.12 14.97 11.89
N ASP A 624 10.35 14.48 11.62
CA ASP A 624 11.27 15.11 10.67
C ASP A 624 11.02 14.67 9.20
N LEU A 625 10.96 15.65 8.30
CA LEU A 625 10.88 15.48 6.86
C LEU A 625 12.26 15.60 6.18
N GLY A 626 12.60 14.58 5.40
CA GLY A 626 13.77 14.47 4.57
C GLY A 626 13.64 15.22 3.24
N ASN A 627 14.17 14.67 2.15
CA ASN A 627 14.21 15.39 0.87
C ASN A 627 12.91 15.15 0.07
N VAL A 628 12.30 16.19 -0.47
CA VAL A 628 11.14 16.09 -1.35
C VAL A 628 11.50 16.66 -2.72
N ASN A 629 11.44 15.83 -3.76
CA ASN A 629 11.72 16.21 -5.14
C ASN A 629 10.48 15.95 -6.01
N VAL A 630 9.89 17.00 -6.59
CA VAL A 630 8.69 16.94 -7.45
C VAL A 630 8.98 17.65 -8.77
N ARG A 631 8.91 16.92 -9.89
CA ARG A 631 9.32 17.46 -11.22
C ARG A 631 8.16 17.96 -12.09
N GLY A 632 6.91 17.56 -11.86
CA GLY A 632 5.75 18.04 -12.64
C GLY A 632 5.17 19.35 -12.09
N GLY A 633 5.31 19.57 -10.79
CA GLY A 633 4.76 20.71 -10.05
C GLY A 633 3.77 20.29 -8.96
N SER A 634 3.02 21.23 -8.41
CA SER A 634 1.92 20.96 -7.50
C SER A 634 0.74 21.91 -7.73
N SER A 635 -0.46 21.46 -7.36
CA SER A 635 -1.68 22.27 -7.40
C SER A 635 -2.58 21.90 -6.22
N GLY A 636 -2.89 22.85 -5.32
CA GLY A 636 -3.73 22.60 -4.16
C GLY A 636 -3.12 21.59 -3.18
N TRP A 637 -1.79 21.61 -3.03
CA TRP A 637 -1.08 20.71 -2.11
C TRP A 637 -0.91 21.41 -0.76
N GLU A 638 -1.40 20.78 0.30
CA GLU A 638 -1.16 21.21 1.68
C GLU A 638 -0.14 20.26 2.34
N LEU A 639 0.94 20.81 2.90
CA LEU A 639 1.97 20.07 3.62
C LEU A 639 2.16 20.67 5.01
N ILE A 640 1.94 19.85 6.04
CA ILE A 640 2.11 20.18 7.45
C ILE A 640 3.19 19.26 8.02
N VAL A 641 4.20 19.85 8.67
CA VAL A 641 5.31 19.12 9.30
C VAL A 641 5.49 19.60 10.74
N THR A 642 5.21 18.74 11.71
CA THR A 642 5.47 18.99 13.14
C THR A 642 6.90 18.59 13.54
N GLY A 643 7.89 19.06 12.78
CA GLY A 643 9.32 18.80 12.98
C GLY A 643 10.22 19.61 12.04
N ASP A 644 11.45 19.15 11.81
CA ASP A 644 12.37 19.79 10.87
C ASP A 644 12.15 19.28 9.42
N ALA A 645 12.38 20.14 8.43
CA ALA A 645 12.32 19.80 7.02
C ALA A 645 13.66 20.06 6.31
N SER A 646 14.14 19.10 5.51
CA SER A 646 15.43 19.23 4.83
C SER A 646 15.34 20.02 3.52
N THR A 647 15.31 19.36 2.36
CA THR A 647 15.34 20.03 1.05
C THR A 647 14.08 19.75 0.24
N PHE A 648 13.43 20.80 -0.24
CA PHE A 648 12.39 20.77 -1.26
C PHE A 648 12.99 21.19 -2.60
N ARG A 649 12.82 20.34 -3.63
CA ARG A 649 13.10 20.68 -5.03
C ARG A 649 11.85 20.45 -5.84
N LEU A 650 11.15 21.53 -6.12
CA LEU A 650 9.84 21.53 -6.72
C LEU A 650 9.92 22.26 -8.06
N ASP A 651 9.15 21.82 -9.05
CA ASP A 651 9.08 22.52 -10.34
C ASP A 651 8.14 23.73 -10.21
N ARG A 652 6.87 23.61 -10.61
CA ARG A 652 5.89 24.71 -10.52
C ARG A 652 4.95 24.49 -9.37
N LEU A 653 4.84 25.45 -8.46
CA LEU A 653 3.91 25.40 -7.34
C LEU A 653 2.70 26.27 -7.65
N LYS A 654 1.49 25.72 -7.48
CA LYS A 654 0.26 26.47 -7.60
C LYS A 654 -0.61 26.21 -6.38
N ASP A 655 -1.14 27.26 -5.74
CA ASP A 655 -2.03 27.16 -4.59
C ASP A 655 -1.51 26.14 -3.55
N THR A 656 -0.20 26.19 -3.29
CA THR A 656 0.51 25.18 -2.48
C THR A 656 0.88 25.79 -1.14
N THR A 657 0.46 25.14 -0.07
CA THR A 657 0.71 25.55 1.30
C THR A 657 1.71 24.61 1.95
N ILE A 658 2.80 25.15 2.50
CA ILE A 658 3.85 24.39 3.21
C ILE A 658 4.04 25.02 4.58
N ASN A 659 3.71 24.28 5.63
CA ASN A 659 3.84 24.70 7.02
C ASN A 659 4.80 23.76 7.77
N VAL A 660 5.92 24.30 8.25
CA VAL A 660 6.95 23.56 8.98
C VAL A 660 7.14 24.21 10.35
N SER A 661 6.74 23.51 11.41
CA SER A 661 6.86 24.04 12.78
C SER A 661 8.32 24.24 13.24
N GLY A 662 9.26 23.48 12.69
CA GLY A 662 10.69 23.52 12.99
C GLY A 662 11.53 24.26 11.94
N VAL A 663 12.72 23.72 11.66
CA VAL A 663 13.68 24.30 10.73
C VAL A 663 13.49 23.73 9.32
N ALA A 664 13.19 24.58 8.34
CA ALA A 664 13.28 24.28 6.93
C ALA A 664 14.68 24.64 6.38
N ARG A 665 15.39 23.71 5.72
CA ARG A 665 16.74 24.02 5.21
C ARG A 665 16.70 24.73 3.86
N THR A 666 16.16 24.08 2.84
CA THR A 666 16.20 24.65 1.48
C THR A 666 14.92 24.38 0.74
N LEU A 667 14.30 25.41 0.18
CA LEU A 667 13.24 25.30 -0.82
C LEU A 667 13.76 25.85 -2.13
N ARG A 668 13.69 25.02 -3.18
CA ARG A 668 13.94 25.45 -4.55
C ARG A 668 12.70 25.18 -5.37
N ALA A 669 12.17 26.21 -6.00
CA ALA A 669 11.07 26.12 -6.96
C ALA A 669 11.43 26.80 -8.28
N ILE A 670 10.71 26.45 -9.35
CA ILE A 670 10.79 27.15 -10.64
C ILE A 670 9.88 28.38 -10.62
N ASP A 671 8.60 28.15 -10.35
CA ASP A 671 7.57 29.17 -10.19
C ASP A 671 6.75 28.82 -8.96
N TRP A 672 6.21 29.83 -8.27
CA TRP A 672 5.26 29.64 -7.19
C TRP A 672 4.14 30.66 -7.27
N THR A 673 2.94 30.20 -7.64
CA THR A 673 1.77 31.05 -7.83
C THR A 673 0.67 30.70 -6.82
N GLY A 674 0.45 31.55 -5.82
CA GLY A 674 -0.56 31.32 -4.79
C GLY A 674 -0.19 30.24 -3.76
N GLY A 675 -0.90 30.26 -2.64
CA GLY A 675 -0.60 29.45 -1.45
C GLY A 675 0.32 30.18 -0.48
N GLU A 676 0.93 29.43 0.44
CA GLU A 676 1.65 30.01 1.57
C GLU A 676 2.83 29.14 2.02
N PHE A 677 3.92 29.77 2.49
CA PHE A 677 5.00 29.12 3.20
C PHE A 677 5.05 29.61 4.64
N ARG A 678 5.02 28.70 5.62
CA ARG A 678 5.25 29.02 7.04
C ARG A 678 6.40 28.18 7.59
N ALA A 679 7.37 28.82 8.25
CA ALA A 679 8.39 28.10 9.00
C ALA A 679 8.94 28.88 10.21
N ARG A 680 9.34 28.18 11.28
CA ARG A 680 10.04 28.83 12.40
C ARG A 680 11.44 29.32 12.01
N GLU A 681 12.18 28.53 11.25
CA GLU A 681 13.47 28.92 10.66
C GLU A 681 13.58 28.42 9.21
N MET A 682 14.21 29.22 8.35
CA MET A 682 14.44 28.91 6.94
C MET A 682 15.86 29.28 6.50
N ARG A 683 16.66 28.32 6.01
CA ARG A 683 18.02 28.68 5.54
C ARG A 683 18.00 29.31 4.14
N SER A 684 17.22 28.78 3.20
CA SER A 684 17.20 29.37 1.85
C SER A 684 15.94 29.04 1.06
N ILE A 685 15.28 30.06 0.54
CA ILE A 685 14.25 29.95 -0.50
C ILE A 685 14.85 30.45 -1.82
N LEU A 686 14.74 29.65 -2.87
CA LEU A 686 15.27 29.95 -4.19
C LEU A 686 14.21 29.69 -5.27
N ILE A 687 13.71 30.75 -5.90
CA ILE A 687 12.79 30.69 -7.03
C ILE A 687 13.58 30.98 -8.31
N THR A 688 13.75 29.97 -9.15
CA THR A 688 14.59 30.01 -10.36
C THR A 688 13.85 29.44 -11.55
N GLY A 689 13.56 30.23 -12.57
CA GLY A 689 12.92 29.72 -13.79
C GLY A 689 13.73 28.61 -14.49
N ARG A 690 13.16 27.97 -15.52
CA ARG A 690 13.76 26.80 -16.18
C ARG A 690 15.12 27.16 -16.79
N ASN A 691 16.17 26.44 -16.36
CA ASN A 691 17.54 26.58 -16.86
C ASN A 691 17.66 26.43 -18.40
N SER A 692 16.71 25.80 -19.09
CA SER A 692 16.74 25.61 -20.55
C SER A 692 16.10 26.74 -21.36
N ASP A 693 15.21 27.53 -20.75
CA ASP A 693 14.28 28.39 -21.50
C ASP A 693 14.55 29.89 -21.28
N ASN A 694 15.58 30.25 -20.50
CA ASN A 694 15.84 31.63 -20.04
C ASN A 694 14.61 32.33 -19.40
N LEU A 695 13.60 31.56 -18.99
CA LEU A 695 12.42 32.08 -18.31
C LEU A 695 12.81 32.48 -16.89
N ALA A 696 12.39 33.67 -16.46
CA ALA A 696 12.48 34.09 -15.07
C ALA A 696 11.47 33.29 -14.23
N GLY A 697 11.81 32.99 -12.97
CA GLY A 697 10.93 32.26 -12.07
C GLY A 697 10.19 33.21 -11.17
N ASN A 698 8.85 33.17 -11.18
CA ASN A 698 8.02 34.17 -10.50
C ASN A 698 7.45 33.64 -9.17
N LEU A 699 7.20 34.55 -8.24
CA LEU A 699 6.64 34.28 -6.91
C LEU A 699 5.37 35.13 -6.70
N SER A 700 4.28 34.52 -6.27
CA SER A 700 3.04 35.19 -5.86
C SER A 700 2.37 34.46 -4.68
N ALA A 701 3.17 33.91 -3.79
CA ALA A 701 2.73 33.16 -2.62
C ALA A 701 3.20 33.84 -1.34
N ASP A 702 2.38 33.72 -0.30
CA ASP A 702 2.66 34.35 0.98
C ASP A 702 3.78 33.60 1.71
N ILE A 703 4.61 34.34 2.45
CA ILE A 703 5.75 33.77 3.17
C ILE A 703 5.75 34.32 4.59
N VAL A 704 5.64 33.44 5.59
CA VAL A 704 5.78 33.76 7.00
C VAL A 704 6.95 32.99 7.57
N VAL A 705 8.03 33.67 7.95
CA VAL A 705 9.23 33.01 8.50
C VAL A 705 9.68 33.67 9.78
N GLY A 706 9.85 32.86 10.81
CA GLY A 706 10.39 33.28 12.09
C GLY A 706 9.47 32.96 13.24
N ALA A 707 10.04 33.12 14.42
CA ALA A 707 9.33 33.26 15.67
C ALA A 707 10.10 34.26 16.53
N PRO A 708 9.46 34.90 17.52
CA PRO A 708 10.10 35.95 18.31
C PRO A 708 11.38 35.43 18.98
N GLY A 709 12.49 36.15 18.81
CA GLY A 709 13.79 35.83 19.42
C GLY A 709 14.65 34.82 18.67
N VAL A 710 14.28 34.43 17.45
CA VAL A 710 15.08 33.52 16.59
C VAL A 710 16.09 34.30 15.74
N ASP A 711 17.39 34.05 15.98
CA ASP A 711 18.48 34.61 15.20
C ASP A 711 18.67 33.92 13.85
N ASN A 712 18.70 34.69 12.77
CA ASN A 712 18.77 34.19 11.39
C ASN A 712 17.60 33.27 11.00
N ALA A 713 16.39 33.64 11.45
CA ALA A 713 15.13 33.03 11.02
C ALA A 713 15.05 32.84 9.52
N LEU A 714 15.56 33.77 8.69
CA LEU A 714 15.74 33.55 7.25
C LEU A 714 17.15 33.92 6.80
N ARG A 715 17.93 32.99 6.21
CA ARG A 715 19.28 33.34 5.69
C ARG A 715 19.29 33.89 4.26
N LEU A 716 18.41 33.42 3.38
CA LEU A 716 18.35 33.90 2.00
C LEU A 716 16.97 33.63 1.40
N LEU A 717 16.29 34.67 0.94
CA LEU A 717 15.25 34.57 -0.08
C LEU A 717 15.81 35.11 -1.39
N ARG A 718 15.82 34.29 -2.44
CA ARG A 718 16.21 34.71 -3.79
C ARG A 718 15.12 34.38 -4.79
N VAL A 719 14.60 35.39 -5.46
CA VAL A 719 13.68 35.29 -6.59
C VAL A 719 14.38 35.82 -7.84
N ASN A 720 14.51 34.99 -8.87
CA ASN A 720 15.18 35.40 -10.11
C ASN A 720 14.26 36.13 -11.10
N GLY A 721 12.93 36.02 -10.94
CA GLY A 721 11.92 36.79 -11.69
C GLY A 721 11.17 37.78 -10.81
N ASP A 722 9.89 37.96 -11.14
CA ASP A 722 9.00 38.93 -10.47
C ASP A 722 8.39 38.32 -9.20
N ALA A 723 8.10 39.17 -8.23
CA ALA A 723 7.39 38.89 -6.99
C ALA A 723 6.11 39.75 -6.95
N THR A 724 4.93 39.16 -7.10
CA THR A 724 3.67 39.90 -7.30
C THR A 724 2.56 39.45 -6.35
N ASP A 725 1.66 40.34 -5.94
CA ASP A 725 0.41 40.01 -5.22
C ASP A 725 0.62 39.10 -3.99
N LEU A 726 1.55 39.46 -3.11
CA LEU A 726 1.95 38.58 -1.99
C LEU A 726 2.27 39.35 -0.71
N SER A 727 2.18 38.66 0.42
CA SER A 727 2.63 39.11 1.72
C SER A 727 3.85 38.32 2.20
N ILE A 728 4.89 39.03 2.63
CA ILE A 728 6.08 38.43 3.27
C ILE A 728 6.18 38.98 4.68
N ASP A 729 6.03 38.12 5.67
CA ASP A 729 6.13 38.45 7.08
C ASP A 729 7.32 37.76 7.75
N PHE A 730 8.18 38.56 8.38
CA PHE A 730 9.38 38.11 9.06
C PHE A 730 9.32 38.39 10.56
N ASP A 731 9.11 37.33 11.34
CA ASP A 731 9.01 37.39 12.79
C ASP A 731 10.35 37.06 13.50
N GLY A 732 11.44 36.97 12.74
CA GLY A 732 12.81 36.83 13.27
C GLY A 732 13.86 37.53 12.40
N ASN A 733 15.13 37.44 12.79
CA ASN A 733 16.23 38.13 12.09
C ASN A 733 16.44 37.57 10.67
N VAL A 734 16.52 38.43 9.66
CA VAL A 734 16.71 38.05 8.25
C VAL A 734 18.09 38.47 7.76
N ARG A 735 18.78 37.60 7.02
CA ARG A 735 20.09 37.94 6.45
C ARG A 735 19.94 38.59 5.09
N SER A 736 19.22 38.01 4.15
CA SER A 736 19.14 38.58 2.80
C SER A 736 17.83 38.25 2.08
N VAL A 737 17.24 39.25 1.45
CA VAL A 737 16.17 39.11 0.46
C VAL A 737 16.63 39.73 -0.84
N LEU A 738 16.56 38.96 -1.92
CA LEU A 738 16.96 39.38 -3.26
C LEU A 738 15.86 39.01 -4.26
N VAL A 739 15.16 39.99 -4.80
CA VAL A 739 14.28 39.85 -5.96
C VAL A 739 15.00 40.50 -7.14
N ARG A 740 15.26 39.75 -8.20
CA ARG A 740 15.96 40.27 -9.39
C ARG A 740 15.02 40.94 -10.38
N GLY A 741 13.78 40.46 -10.49
CA GLY A 741 12.72 41.12 -11.24
C GLY A 741 11.98 42.14 -10.36
N ASP A 742 10.74 42.41 -10.73
CA ASP A 742 9.94 43.45 -10.07
C ASP A 742 9.23 42.93 -8.83
N LEU A 743 9.14 43.75 -7.78
CA LEU A 743 8.24 43.58 -6.66
C LEU A 743 6.97 44.40 -6.94
N ARG A 744 5.81 43.77 -7.10
CA ARG A 744 4.55 44.46 -7.45
C ARG A 744 3.40 44.09 -6.54
N ASP A 745 2.61 45.07 -6.12
CA ASP A 745 1.39 44.85 -5.32
C ASP A 745 1.64 43.93 -4.11
N ALA A 746 2.83 44.03 -3.50
CA ALA A 746 3.31 43.16 -2.44
C ALA A 746 3.49 43.91 -1.12
N THR A 747 3.34 43.21 0.00
CA THR A 747 3.59 43.76 1.33
C THR A 747 4.72 42.97 2.00
N LEU A 748 5.78 43.67 2.42
CA LEU A 748 6.88 43.10 3.19
C LEU A 748 6.87 43.67 4.60
N THR A 749 6.65 42.84 5.62
CA THR A 749 6.70 43.20 7.04
C THR A 749 7.86 42.51 7.75
N SER A 750 8.56 43.25 8.62
CA SER A 750 9.53 42.67 9.54
C SER A 750 9.58 43.47 10.82
N ILE A 751 9.50 42.81 11.98
CA ILE A 751 9.71 43.48 13.27
C ILE A 751 11.18 43.38 13.76
N ASN A 752 12.00 42.60 13.06
CA ASN A 752 13.40 42.31 13.42
C ASN A 752 14.39 42.82 12.36
N ASP A 753 15.68 42.67 12.63
CA ASP A 753 16.76 43.18 11.79
C ASP A 753 16.88 42.42 10.47
N ILE A 754 17.18 43.15 9.39
CA ILE A 754 17.47 42.58 8.06
C ILE A 754 18.85 43.04 7.57
N GLN A 755 19.77 42.15 7.19
CA GLN A 755 21.09 42.63 6.73
C GLN A 755 21.07 43.21 5.32
N THR A 756 20.32 42.63 4.37
CA THR A 756 20.32 43.12 2.99
C THR A 756 18.98 42.88 2.31
N LEU A 757 18.44 43.93 1.72
CA LEU A 757 17.30 43.91 0.81
C LEU A 757 17.78 44.38 -0.56
N SER A 758 17.42 43.65 -1.61
CA SER A 758 17.71 44.04 -2.98
C SER A 758 16.56 43.65 -3.88
N PHE A 759 16.03 44.61 -4.63
CA PHE A 759 14.90 44.44 -5.53
C PHE A 759 15.26 44.92 -6.94
N GLY A 760 14.50 44.48 -7.96
CA GLY A 760 14.47 45.13 -9.27
C GLY A 760 13.68 46.44 -9.17
N GLU A 761 12.61 46.59 -9.93
CA GLU A 761 11.66 47.69 -9.72
C GLU A 761 10.65 47.34 -8.63
N ILE A 762 10.28 48.30 -7.79
CA ILE A 762 9.22 48.18 -6.78
C ILE A 762 8.01 48.96 -7.31
N ARG A 763 6.82 48.37 -7.33
CA ARG A 763 5.60 49.02 -7.83
C ARG A 763 4.41 48.76 -6.90
N ASN A 764 3.71 49.80 -6.46
CA ASN A 764 2.54 49.71 -5.58
C ASN A 764 2.75 48.76 -4.38
N SER A 765 3.96 48.68 -3.85
CA SER A 765 4.33 47.69 -2.84
C SER A 765 4.76 48.40 -1.56
N ASP A 766 4.36 47.84 -0.43
CA ASP A 766 4.63 48.38 0.89
C ASP A 766 5.76 47.59 1.55
N VAL A 767 6.79 48.28 2.03
CA VAL A 767 7.90 47.69 2.80
C VAL A 767 7.89 48.33 4.19
N ASN A 768 7.47 47.58 5.19
CA ASN A 768 7.32 48.02 6.57
C ASN A 768 8.29 47.27 7.50
N MET A 769 9.26 48.00 8.05
CA MET A 769 10.37 47.46 8.81
C MET A 769 10.49 48.11 10.19
N GLN A 770 10.16 47.38 11.26
CA GLN A 770 10.37 47.90 12.61
C GLN A 770 11.80 47.70 13.13
N GLY A 771 12.55 46.73 12.57
CA GLY A 771 13.96 46.50 12.88
C GLY A 771 14.94 47.37 12.09
N VAL A 772 16.24 47.06 12.17
CA VAL A 772 17.30 47.76 11.42
C VAL A 772 17.61 47.02 10.12
N SER A 773 17.59 47.75 9.00
CA SER A 773 18.09 47.23 7.72
C SER A 773 19.48 47.78 7.37
N ARG A 774 20.50 46.92 7.18
CA ARG A 774 21.85 47.44 6.86
C ARG A 774 21.99 47.93 5.41
N SER A 775 21.20 47.40 4.49
CA SER A 775 21.26 47.85 3.10
C SER A 775 19.96 47.57 2.37
N LEU A 776 19.40 48.59 1.73
CA LEU A 776 18.29 48.49 0.80
C LEU A 776 18.77 48.93 -0.59
N ARG A 777 18.62 48.06 -1.59
CA ARG A 777 18.96 48.34 -2.99
C ARG A 777 17.75 48.10 -3.89
N PHE A 778 17.51 48.97 -4.87
CA PHE A 778 16.48 48.77 -5.89
C PHE A 778 16.84 49.51 -7.18
N ILE A 779 16.15 49.18 -8.29
CA ILE A 779 16.28 49.88 -9.58
C ILE A 779 15.41 51.15 -9.56
N ASP A 780 14.10 50.98 -9.40
CA ASP A 780 13.11 52.07 -9.31
C ASP A 780 12.02 51.74 -8.29
N TRP A 781 11.30 52.76 -7.80
CA TRP A 781 10.17 52.63 -6.89
C TRP A 781 8.99 53.49 -7.36
N ILE A 782 7.86 52.87 -7.69
CA ILE A 782 6.68 53.50 -8.29
C ILE A 782 5.43 53.16 -7.45
N GLY A 783 5.08 54.03 -6.50
CA GLY A 783 3.91 53.84 -5.62
C GLY A 783 4.14 52.82 -4.49
N GLY A 784 3.27 52.88 -3.46
CA GLY A 784 3.44 52.16 -2.19
C GLY A 784 4.19 52.98 -1.14
N THR A 785 4.53 52.36 -0.01
CA THR A 785 5.13 53.01 1.15
C THR A 785 6.38 52.30 1.65
N LEU A 786 7.36 53.08 2.14
CA LEU A 786 8.52 52.57 2.85
C LEU A 786 8.45 53.09 4.29
N LEU A 787 8.09 52.21 5.23
CA LEU A 787 7.97 52.55 6.64
C LEU A 787 9.08 51.86 7.41
N GLY A 788 9.82 52.57 8.27
CA GLY A 788 10.69 51.87 9.22
C GLY A 788 11.67 52.66 10.06
N PHE A 789 12.15 52.05 11.14
CA PHE A 789 12.92 52.75 12.17
C PHE A 789 14.37 53.08 11.72
N ARG A 790 15.16 52.18 11.11
CA ARG A 790 16.55 52.55 10.70
C ARG A 790 17.11 51.81 9.47
N TYR A 791 17.80 52.53 8.60
CA TYR A 791 18.59 51.98 7.47
C TYR A 791 20.07 52.40 7.56
N ASP A 792 21.06 51.53 7.35
CA ASP A 792 22.46 52.01 7.26
C ASP A 792 22.77 52.58 5.86
N SER A 793 22.19 52.01 4.81
CA SER A 793 22.40 52.46 3.43
C SER A 793 21.20 52.18 2.52
N ILE A 794 20.75 53.17 1.75
CA ILE A 794 19.72 53.02 0.70
C ILE A 794 20.36 53.37 -0.65
N VAL A 795 20.23 52.49 -1.65
CA VAL A 795 20.81 52.69 -2.99
C VAL A 795 19.78 52.42 -4.10
N ALA A 796 19.46 53.44 -4.89
CA ALA A 796 18.65 53.30 -6.11
C ALA A 796 19.57 53.37 -7.36
N THR A 797 19.45 52.46 -8.34
CA THR A 797 20.41 52.35 -9.46
C THR A 797 19.80 52.43 -10.88
N GLY A 798 18.55 52.86 -11.04
CA GLY A 798 17.84 52.90 -12.33
C GLY A 798 18.50 53.80 -13.40
N ASN A 799 18.56 53.30 -14.65
CA ASN A 799 19.17 53.98 -15.79
C ASN A 799 18.09 54.51 -16.77
N GLN A 800 18.07 55.83 -17.01
CA GLN A 800 17.08 56.51 -17.86
C GLN A 800 17.33 56.22 -19.35
N ALA A 801 16.44 55.48 -20.00
CA ALA A 801 16.33 55.51 -21.47
C ALA A 801 14.91 55.32 -22.01
N THR A 802 13.97 54.70 -21.28
CA THR A 802 12.65 54.34 -21.86
C THR A 802 11.43 54.63 -20.98
N ALA A 803 11.58 55.15 -19.76
CA ALA A 803 10.45 55.54 -18.94
C ALA A 803 10.16 57.05 -19.11
N SER A 804 8.91 57.41 -19.39
CA SER A 804 8.38 58.75 -19.08
C SER A 804 8.84 59.15 -17.66
N PRO A 805 9.09 60.44 -17.35
CA PRO A 805 9.52 60.89 -16.02
C PRO A 805 8.53 60.37 -14.97
N GLY A 806 8.87 59.20 -14.42
CA GLY A 806 8.06 58.38 -13.54
C GLY A 806 8.57 58.63 -12.15
N ASN A 807 7.74 59.32 -11.38
CA ASN A 807 8.03 59.90 -10.08
C ASN A 807 8.43 58.85 -9.04
N PHE A 808 9.35 59.22 -8.16
CA PHE A 808 9.59 58.54 -6.89
C PHE A 808 8.42 58.90 -5.96
N PHE A 809 7.34 58.10 -5.97
CA PHE A 809 6.15 58.26 -5.12
C PHE A 809 6.14 57.24 -3.96
N ALA A 810 7.23 57.16 -3.21
CA ALA A 810 7.20 56.46 -1.93
C ALA A 810 7.09 57.53 -0.85
N ASP A 811 6.06 57.44 -0.01
CA ASP A 811 6.08 58.10 1.30
C ASP A 811 7.09 57.32 2.14
N VAL A 812 8.35 57.76 2.07
CA VAL A 812 9.45 57.16 2.83
C VAL A 812 9.44 57.81 4.20
N ASP A 813 8.70 57.26 5.16
CA ASP A 813 8.81 57.63 6.57
C ASP A 813 9.86 56.71 7.22
N ALA A 814 11.11 57.12 7.12
CA ALA A 814 12.23 56.45 7.73
C ALA A 814 12.73 57.24 8.96
N SER A 815 12.81 56.57 10.11
CA SER A 815 13.20 57.26 11.36
C SER A 815 14.71 57.59 11.44
N SER A 816 15.55 56.93 10.64
CA SER A 816 16.94 57.37 10.35
C SER A 816 17.56 56.56 9.21
N ALA A 817 18.38 57.19 8.36
CA ALA A 817 19.28 56.51 7.43
C ALA A 817 20.75 56.89 7.70
N GLY A 818 21.70 55.97 7.56
CA GLY A 818 23.13 56.29 7.54
C GLY A 818 23.46 57.04 6.25
N SER A 819 23.48 56.32 5.12
CA SER A 819 23.60 56.94 3.80
C SER A 819 22.41 56.64 2.89
N MET A 820 22.10 57.56 1.98
CA MET A 820 21.20 57.35 0.86
C MET A 820 21.91 57.82 -0.41
N THR A 821 21.94 56.96 -1.42
CA THR A 821 22.51 57.26 -2.73
C THR A 821 21.48 56.96 -3.80
N LEU A 822 21.08 57.98 -4.54
CA LEU A 822 20.27 57.87 -5.73
C LEU A 822 21.21 57.93 -6.93
N ASP A 823 21.63 56.76 -7.43
CA ASP A 823 22.50 56.65 -8.59
C ASP A 823 21.66 56.65 -9.87
N ARG A 824 21.13 57.82 -10.27
CA ARG A 824 20.30 57.99 -11.46
C ARG A 824 21.12 58.69 -12.55
N GLY A 825 21.24 58.10 -13.73
CA GLY A 825 21.74 58.81 -14.91
C GLY A 825 20.78 59.90 -15.44
N GLY A 826 20.09 60.65 -14.58
CA GLY A 826 19.02 61.59 -14.98
C GLY A 826 18.38 62.38 -13.83
N SER A 827 17.07 62.69 -13.95
CA SER A 827 16.37 63.64 -13.08
C SER A 827 15.50 62.96 -12.00
N PHE A 828 15.61 63.42 -10.75
CA PHE A 828 14.77 63.03 -9.61
C PHE A 828 13.58 63.97 -9.46
N VAL A 829 12.38 63.39 -9.27
CA VAL A 829 11.12 64.09 -8.98
C VAL A 829 10.39 63.31 -7.87
N GLY A 830 10.14 63.94 -6.72
CA GLY A 830 9.43 63.30 -5.60
C GLY A 830 9.44 64.11 -4.31
N SER A 831 8.73 63.60 -3.30
CA SER A 831 8.76 64.12 -1.93
C SER A 831 9.37 63.11 -0.96
N PHE A 832 9.95 63.60 0.13
CA PHE A 832 10.63 62.74 1.10
C PHE A 832 10.50 63.31 2.50
N GLU A 833 10.15 62.48 3.49
CA GLU A 833 10.05 62.89 4.89
C GLU A 833 10.97 62.04 5.78
N MET A 834 12.05 62.60 6.30
CA MET A 834 13.02 61.84 7.09
C MET A 834 13.37 62.46 8.43
N ASN A 835 13.58 61.60 9.43
CA ASN A 835 13.97 62.04 10.76
C ASN A 835 15.50 62.22 10.94
N PHE A 836 16.36 61.54 10.17
CA PHE A 836 17.83 61.68 10.26
C PHE A 836 18.57 61.09 9.05
N ILE A 837 19.65 61.74 8.59
CA ILE A 837 20.53 61.23 7.51
C ILE A 837 22.00 61.70 7.63
N ASP A 838 22.99 60.78 7.59
CA ASP A 838 24.41 61.16 7.59
C ASP A 838 24.88 61.65 6.19
N ASP A 839 24.53 60.95 5.11
CA ASP A 839 24.90 61.34 3.73
C ASP A 839 23.74 61.07 2.76
N PHE A 840 23.27 62.11 2.09
CA PHE A 840 22.28 62.07 1.02
C PHE A 840 22.94 62.51 -0.28
N ARG A 841 23.07 61.59 -1.23
CA ARG A 841 23.71 61.85 -2.52
C ARG A 841 22.78 61.51 -3.68
N VAL A 842 22.66 62.43 -4.63
CA VAL A 842 22.00 62.20 -5.92
C VAL A 842 23.05 62.35 -7.02
N THR A 843 23.31 61.27 -7.77
CA THR A 843 23.99 61.40 -9.06
C THR A 843 22.93 61.86 -10.06
N GLY A 844 23.16 62.98 -10.75
CA GLY A 844 22.20 63.58 -11.68
C GLY A 844 21.54 64.88 -11.22
N GLU A 845 20.39 65.18 -11.83
CA GLU A 845 19.55 66.35 -11.59
C GLU A 845 18.45 66.04 -10.54
N VAL A 846 18.07 67.02 -9.75
CA VAL A 846 16.87 67.02 -8.90
C VAL A 846 15.95 68.11 -9.43
N ARG A 847 14.70 67.82 -9.78
CA ARG A 847 13.73 68.83 -10.20
C ARG A 847 12.34 68.64 -9.59
N ASP A 848 11.57 69.71 -9.49
CA ASP A 848 10.14 69.70 -9.13
C ASP A 848 9.86 68.84 -7.86
N SER A 849 10.77 68.91 -6.88
CA SER A 849 10.81 68.01 -5.72
C SER A 849 10.59 68.74 -4.39
N PHE A 850 10.22 68.00 -3.35
CA PHE A 850 10.00 68.54 -2.01
C PHE A 850 10.58 67.65 -0.92
N PHE A 851 11.70 68.04 -0.33
CA PHE A 851 12.33 67.31 0.76
C PHE A 851 11.97 67.95 2.09
N VAL A 852 11.51 67.15 3.05
CA VAL A 852 11.29 67.57 4.44
C VAL A 852 12.08 66.65 5.36
N PHE A 853 12.84 67.24 6.26
CA PHE A 853 13.54 66.52 7.31
C PHE A 853 12.94 66.95 8.65
N THR A 854 12.10 66.12 9.27
CA THR A 854 11.31 66.46 10.45
C THR A 854 11.99 66.00 11.74
N ALA A 855 11.72 66.67 12.86
CA ALA A 855 12.33 66.32 14.14
C ALA A 855 11.80 64.98 14.66
N THR A 856 12.70 64.15 15.21
CA THR A 856 12.33 62.90 15.87
C THR A 856 11.16 63.09 16.85
N PRO A 857 10.32 62.07 17.10
CA PRO A 857 9.23 62.15 18.08
C PRO A 857 9.66 62.59 19.50
N ALA A 858 10.94 62.46 19.83
CA ALA A 858 11.55 62.90 21.09
C ALA A 858 12.00 64.38 21.10
N GLY A 859 11.72 65.15 20.05
CA GLY A 859 12.05 66.58 19.95
C GLY A 859 13.53 66.90 19.80
N ARG A 860 14.38 65.92 19.46
CA ARG A 860 15.81 66.17 19.19
C ARG A 860 15.98 66.75 17.77
N PRO A 861 16.79 67.82 17.59
CA PRO A 861 17.05 68.38 16.28
C PRO A 861 17.80 67.37 15.41
N VAL A 862 17.32 67.21 14.18
CA VAL A 862 17.93 66.37 13.14
C VAL A 862 19.29 66.95 12.74
N THR A 863 20.19 66.13 12.20
CA THR A 863 21.32 66.66 11.44
C THR A 863 21.32 65.95 10.09
N ILE A 864 21.28 66.74 9.01
CA ILE A 864 21.66 66.30 7.68
C ILE A 864 23.17 66.43 7.64
N GLY A 865 23.92 65.35 7.52
CA GLY A 865 25.37 65.45 7.38
C GLY A 865 25.73 66.07 6.03
N ARG A 866 25.82 65.27 4.98
CA ARG A 866 26.10 65.72 3.61
C ARG A 866 24.86 65.62 2.73
N PHE A 867 24.53 66.66 1.99
CA PHE A 867 23.52 66.68 0.93
C PHE A 867 24.24 67.06 -0.37
N GLU A 868 24.46 66.10 -1.27
CA GLU A 868 25.17 66.29 -2.53
C GLU A 868 24.28 65.98 -3.72
N VAL A 869 24.22 66.88 -4.69
CA VAL A 869 23.63 66.66 -6.02
C VAL A 869 24.72 66.89 -7.05
N THR A 870 24.99 65.93 -7.93
CA THR A 870 26.18 66.01 -8.81
C THR A 870 25.97 66.81 -10.08
N GLU A 871 24.73 67.16 -10.46
CA GLU A 871 24.43 68.00 -11.63
C GLU A 871 23.70 69.30 -11.24
N GLN A 872 22.39 69.26 -10.98
CA GLN A 872 21.62 70.48 -10.73
C GLN A 872 20.36 70.25 -9.89
N ILE A 873 19.92 71.28 -9.17
CA ILE A 873 18.66 71.33 -8.41
C ILE A 873 17.74 72.37 -9.06
N LEU A 874 16.52 72.00 -9.48
CA LEU A 874 15.58 72.87 -10.19
C LEU A 874 14.20 72.85 -9.51
N ASN A 875 13.50 73.98 -9.35
CA ASN A 875 12.12 74.02 -8.84
C ASN A 875 11.89 73.17 -7.56
N THR A 876 12.87 73.10 -6.65
CA THR A 876 12.87 72.13 -5.55
C THR A 876 12.98 72.82 -4.21
N ASP A 877 12.17 72.40 -3.25
CA ASP A 877 12.19 72.90 -1.87
C ASP A 877 12.80 71.84 -0.96
N ILE A 878 13.81 72.22 -0.17
CA ILE A 878 14.47 71.39 0.84
C ILE A 878 14.23 72.04 2.19
N ARG A 879 13.62 71.32 3.14
CA ARG A 879 13.27 71.82 4.46
C ARG A 879 13.86 70.91 5.52
N SER A 880 14.51 71.47 6.52
CA SER A 880 15.08 70.72 7.63
C SER A 880 14.66 71.35 8.95
N ALA A 881 14.15 70.56 9.89
CA ALA A 881 13.93 70.96 11.27
C ALA A 881 15.25 71.01 12.09
N GLY A 882 16.36 70.59 11.48
CA GLY A 882 17.65 70.35 12.12
C GLY A 882 18.85 70.95 11.39
N ASN A 883 20.06 70.67 11.89
CA ASN A 883 21.32 71.15 11.31
C ASN A 883 21.57 70.56 9.91
N VAL A 884 22.35 71.25 9.08
CA VAL A 884 22.85 70.77 7.79
C VAL A 884 24.37 70.96 7.75
N GLN A 885 25.19 69.90 7.74
CA GLN A 885 26.65 70.07 7.77
C GLN A 885 27.18 70.52 6.40
N SER A 886 26.68 69.96 5.31
CA SER A 886 27.15 70.29 3.97
C SER A 886 26.05 70.18 2.93
N LEU A 887 25.82 71.24 2.16
CA LEU A 887 25.09 71.20 0.88
C LEU A 887 26.08 71.39 -0.27
N ILE A 888 26.06 70.51 -1.27
CA ILE A 888 26.93 70.58 -2.45
C ILE A 888 26.07 70.38 -3.71
N THR A 889 26.07 71.33 -4.63
CA THR A 889 25.49 71.17 -5.97
C THR A 889 26.19 72.05 -7.01
N PRO A 890 26.42 71.61 -8.25
CA PRO A 890 26.91 72.49 -9.30
C PRO A 890 25.93 73.61 -9.66
N VAL A 891 24.63 73.36 -9.61
CA VAL A 891 23.60 74.33 -10.04
C VAL A 891 22.35 74.24 -9.13
N MET A 892 21.72 75.37 -8.82
CA MET A 892 20.45 75.46 -8.11
C MET A 892 19.59 76.59 -8.70
N ILE A 893 18.41 76.26 -9.24
CA ILE A 893 17.51 77.18 -9.95
C ILE A 893 16.07 77.08 -9.40
N ASN A 894 15.37 78.20 -9.17
CA ASN A 894 13.97 78.22 -8.68
C ASN A 894 13.75 77.38 -7.41
N SER A 895 14.75 77.23 -6.54
CA SER A 895 14.77 76.23 -5.47
C SER A 895 15.05 76.86 -4.10
N GLY A 896 14.52 76.26 -3.03
CA GLY A 896 14.71 76.72 -1.66
C GLY A 896 15.42 75.70 -0.77
N LEU A 897 16.30 76.15 0.11
CA LEU A 897 16.77 75.39 1.28
C LEU A 897 16.41 76.16 2.55
N TYR A 898 15.65 75.55 3.45
CA TYR A 898 15.16 76.15 4.69
C TYR A 898 15.55 75.24 5.87
N ALA A 899 16.49 75.66 6.71
CA ALA A 899 16.87 74.94 7.92
C ALA A 899 16.33 75.64 9.19
N GLY A 900 15.81 74.88 10.15
CA GLY A 900 15.27 75.37 11.42
C GLY A 900 13.92 76.06 11.32
N MET A 901 13.20 75.93 10.19
CA MET A 901 11.92 76.59 9.94
C MET A 901 10.79 75.57 9.76
N PRO A 902 9.64 75.71 10.46
CA PRO A 902 8.46 74.87 10.24
C PRO A 902 7.87 75.03 8.84
N GLU A 903 7.18 74.00 8.37
CA GLU A 903 6.49 73.99 7.09
C GLU A 903 5.48 75.14 6.96
N GLY A 904 5.47 75.82 5.81
CA GLY A 904 4.55 76.93 5.52
C GLY A 904 5.00 78.29 6.05
N THR A 905 6.18 78.36 6.66
CA THR A 905 6.76 79.64 7.09
C THR A 905 7.32 80.41 5.90
N LEU A 906 6.81 81.62 5.66
CA LEU A 906 7.41 82.62 4.77
C LEU A 906 7.94 83.78 5.62
N GLY A 907 9.25 84.06 5.54
CA GLY A 907 9.90 85.14 6.29
C GLY A 907 11.37 84.86 6.60
N LEU A 908 12.10 85.88 7.05
CA LEU A 908 13.48 85.73 7.53
C LEU A 908 13.50 85.04 8.92
N PRO A 909 14.56 84.28 9.28
CA PRO A 909 14.61 83.51 10.53
C PRO A 909 14.46 84.34 11.81
N ASP A 910 14.81 85.62 11.77
CA ASP A 910 14.68 86.59 12.86
C ASP A 910 13.24 87.09 13.08
N SER A 911 12.37 86.94 12.08
CA SER A 911 10.99 87.45 12.08
C SER A 911 9.94 86.44 12.56
N ASN A 912 10.32 85.18 12.76
CA ASN A 912 9.40 84.11 13.15
C ASN A 912 9.76 83.51 14.52
N PRO A 913 8.88 83.62 15.54
CA PRO A 913 9.11 83.07 16.88
C PRO A 913 9.16 81.54 16.94
N ASN A 914 8.79 80.83 15.86
CA ASN A 914 8.80 79.37 15.79
C ASN A 914 10.10 78.78 15.20
N VAL A 915 11.11 79.62 14.94
CA VAL A 915 12.40 79.19 14.39
C VAL A 915 13.35 78.82 15.53
N ASN A 916 13.92 77.61 15.49
CA ASN A 916 14.89 77.18 16.49
C ASN A 916 16.24 77.88 16.25
N PRO A 917 16.70 78.81 17.13
CA PRO A 917 17.86 79.65 16.86
C PRO A 917 19.20 78.88 16.88
N ASN A 918 19.21 77.64 17.38
CA ASN A 918 20.40 76.81 17.49
C ASN A 918 20.68 75.96 16.23
N ILE A 919 19.85 76.07 15.19
CA ILE A 919 20.04 75.34 13.95
C ILE A 919 21.06 76.02 13.04
N THR A 920 22.02 75.24 12.54
CA THR A 920 23.14 75.71 11.71
C THR A 920 23.17 75.00 10.37
N ILE A 921 23.54 75.74 9.32
CA ILE A 921 24.14 75.18 8.11
C ILE A 921 25.67 75.37 8.18
N GLU A 922 26.47 74.31 8.27
CA GLU A 922 27.93 74.46 8.46
C GLU A 922 28.64 74.86 7.15
N SER A 923 28.25 74.26 6.02
CA SER A 923 28.81 74.56 4.71
C SER A 923 27.82 74.45 3.56
N VAL A 924 27.92 75.36 2.59
CA VAL A 924 27.20 75.32 1.32
C VAL A 924 28.17 75.56 0.18
N VAL A 925 28.12 74.75 -0.87
CA VAL A 925 28.90 74.90 -2.09
C VAL A 925 27.97 74.81 -3.29
N ILE A 926 27.79 75.93 -4.00
CA ILE A 926 27.00 76.00 -5.23
C ILE A 926 27.87 76.51 -6.38
N GLY A 927 28.13 75.65 -7.37
CA GLY A 927 28.89 75.98 -8.58
C GLY A 927 30.19 75.19 -8.76
N VAL A 928 30.65 75.11 -10.01
CA VAL A 928 31.92 74.47 -10.40
C VAL A 928 32.96 75.55 -10.71
N LEU A 929 34.17 75.39 -10.17
CA LEU A 929 35.31 76.28 -10.46
C LEU A 929 35.61 76.28 -11.97
N GLY A 930 35.36 77.42 -12.63
CA GLY A 930 35.68 77.65 -14.05
C GLY A 930 34.54 77.38 -15.04
N SER A 931 33.31 77.10 -14.60
CA SER A 931 32.15 77.02 -15.50
C SER A 931 31.55 78.41 -15.78
N ASN A 932 31.23 78.71 -17.05
CA ASN A 932 30.49 79.92 -17.46
C ASN A 932 28.95 79.76 -17.33
N GLN A 933 28.48 78.76 -16.58
CA GLN A 933 27.05 78.44 -16.47
C GLN A 933 26.37 79.17 -15.31
N PHE A 934 25.07 79.41 -15.46
CA PHE A 934 24.20 80.04 -14.45
C PHE A 934 23.94 79.06 -13.31
N ASN A 935 24.74 79.14 -12.24
CA ASN A 935 24.76 78.11 -11.20
C ASN A 935 23.81 78.39 -10.00
N PHE A 936 23.35 79.63 -9.79
CA PHE A 936 22.41 79.96 -8.70
C PHE A 936 21.38 81.00 -9.16
N VAL A 937 20.15 80.55 -9.47
CA VAL A 937 19.07 81.38 -10.05
C VAL A 937 17.72 81.11 -9.37
N ASN A 938 16.81 82.07 -9.34
CA ASN A 938 15.62 82.25 -8.49
C ASN A 938 15.58 81.41 -7.18
N SER A 939 16.69 81.33 -6.44
CA SER A 939 16.86 80.36 -5.36
C SER A 939 17.21 81.00 -4.02
N TYR A 940 16.86 80.32 -2.93
CA TYR A 940 17.01 80.82 -1.56
C TYR A 940 17.67 79.79 -0.66
N ILE A 941 18.57 80.24 0.20
CA ILE A 941 19.09 79.45 1.33
C ILE A 941 18.82 80.24 2.61
N VAL A 942 18.11 79.63 3.55
CA VAL A 942 17.60 80.29 4.74
C VAL A 942 17.85 79.42 5.97
N ALA A 943 18.53 79.95 6.98
CA ALA A 943 18.78 79.27 8.25
C ALA A 943 19.07 80.28 9.38
N PRO A 944 18.89 79.94 10.67
CA PRO A 944 19.28 80.82 11.76
C PRO A 944 20.77 81.19 11.74
N ARG A 945 21.63 80.21 11.44
CA ARG A 945 23.09 80.43 11.34
C ARG A 945 23.68 79.66 10.15
N ILE A 946 24.58 80.30 9.41
CA ILE A 946 25.34 79.71 8.31
C ILE A 946 26.83 79.95 8.56
N ASP A 947 27.63 78.91 8.77
CA ASP A 947 29.05 79.06 9.09
C ASP A 947 29.88 79.36 7.84
N SER A 948 29.65 78.66 6.72
CA SER A 948 30.32 78.92 5.46
C SER A 948 29.41 78.73 4.23
N ALA A 949 29.52 79.61 3.24
CA ALA A 949 28.87 79.45 1.94
C ALA A 949 29.77 79.93 0.80
N LEU A 950 29.97 79.08 -0.20
CA LEU A 950 30.68 79.37 -1.45
C LEU A 950 29.68 79.26 -2.59
N VAL A 951 29.29 80.39 -3.18
CA VAL A 951 28.31 80.43 -4.26
C VAL A 951 28.89 81.18 -5.46
N PHE A 952 28.88 80.54 -6.62
CA PHE A 952 29.32 81.14 -7.89
C PHE A 952 28.13 81.79 -8.60
N TYR A 953 28.21 83.09 -8.82
CA TYR A 953 27.17 83.87 -9.49
C TYR A 953 27.45 83.97 -11.00
N PRO A 954 26.39 84.08 -11.83
CA PRO A 954 26.56 84.45 -13.22
C PRO A 954 27.13 85.87 -13.37
N ASP A 955 27.81 86.09 -14.49
CA ASP A 955 28.26 87.41 -14.94
C ASP A 955 27.06 88.39 -15.03
N THR A 956 27.39 89.67 -14.87
CA THR A 956 26.59 90.90 -14.68
C THR A 956 25.32 91.12 -15.52
N ALA A 957 24.94 90.20 -16.41
CA ALA A 957 23.84 90.35 -17.37
C ALA A 957 22.42 90.02 -16.84
N ASN A 958 22.26 89.47 -15.63
CA ASN A 958 20.95 89.06 -15.07
C ASN A 958 20.72 89.50 -13.61
N LEU A 959 21.17 90.71 -13.24
CA LEU A 959 20.96 91.34 -11.92
C LEU A 959 19.48 91.58 -11.51
N GLY A 960 18.49 91.00 -12.20
CA GLY A 960 17.05 91.21 -11.99
C GLY A 960 16.23 89.96 -11.67
N GLN A 961 16.85 88.79 -11.46
CA GLN A 961 16.17 87.58 -10.99
C GLN A 961 16.44 87.35 -9.49
N PRO A 962 15.42 87.15 -8.62
CA PRO A 962 15.57 87.24 -7.16
C PRO A 962 16.29 86.01 -6.55
N HIS A 963 17.49 86.18 -5.98
CA HIS A 963 18.31 85.12 -5.36
C HIS A 963 18.82 85.60 -4.00
N GLY A 964 18.88 84.75 -2.97
CA GLY A 964 19.30 85.22 -1.65
C GLY A 964 19.76 84.15 -0.66
N ILE A 965 20.76 84.49 0.15
CA ILE A 965 21.17 83.74 1.35
C ILE A 965 20.78 84.59 2.57
N ALA A 966 20.03 84.01 3.51
CA ALA A 966 19.50 84.70 4.67
C ALA A 966 19.76 83.95 5.97
N ALA A 967 20.44 84.60 6.93
CA ALA A 967 20.64 84.06 8.27
C ALA A 967 20.85 85.14 9.34
N ASN A 968 20.60 84.81 10.61
CA ASN A 968 20.81 85.70 11.76
C ASN A 968 22.31 85.86 12.06
N THR A 969 23.10 84.82 11.80
CA THR A 969 24.56 84.85 11.93
C THR A 969 25.20 84.16 10.72
N ILE A 970 26.12 84.87 10.06
CA ILE A 970 26.83 84.39 8.88
C ILE A 970 28.33 84.46 9.17
N GLY A 971 29.03 83.33 9.10
CA GLY A 971 30.47 83.24 9.36
C GLY A 971 31.31 83.74 8.18
N PHE A 972 31.35 82.96 7.09
CA PHE A 972 32.15 83.25 5.90
C PHE A 972 31.35 82.99 4.61
N VAL A 973 31.18 84.02 3.79
CA VAL A 973 30.58 83.90 2.45
C VAL A 973 31.60 84.39 1.42
N ASP A 974 32.03 83.50 0.51
CA ASP A 974 32.84 83.87 -0.65
C ASP A 974 31.97 83.78 -1.90
N THR A 975 31.71 84.93 -2.51
CA THR A 975 30.95 85.05 -3.75
C THR A 975 31.94 85.38 -4.87
N ARG A 976 32.23 84.42 -5.75
CA ARG A 976 33.11 84.66 -6.90
C ARG A 976 32.29 84.96 -8.14
N ILE A 977 32.31 86.22 -8.54
CA ILE A 977 31.85 86.67 -9.87
C ILE A 977 32.98 86.33 -10.85
N LEU A 978 32.73 85.42 -11.79
CA LEU A 978 33.67 85.13 -12.86
C LEU A 978 33.73 86.34 -13.81
N GLY A 979 34.71 87.22 -13.59
CA GLY A 979 34.96 88.39 -14.45
C GLY A 979 35.49 89.65 -13.77
N GLY A 980 35.51 89.73 -12.43
CA GLY A 980 36.00 90.91 -11.71
C GLY A 980 36.59 90.55 -10.34
N GLY A 981 37.64 91.26 -9.92
CA GLY A 981 38.50 90.91 -8.78
C GLY A 981 37.80 90.60 -7.46
N ARG A 982 38.50 89.83 -6.61
CA ARG A 982 38.10 89.44 -5.24
C ARG A 982 37.42 90.59 -4.48
N GLN A 983 36.14 90.49 -4.18
CA GLN A 983 35.52 91.30 -3.13
C GLN A 983 35.47 90.49 -1.83
N ARG A 984 36.20 90.97 -0.82
CA ARG A 984 36.14 90.51 0.56
C ARG A 984 35.16 91.45 1.26
N ALA A 985 34.08 90.93 1.83
CA ALA A 985 33.14 91.77 2.57
C ALA A 985 33.83 92.41 3.80
N THR A 986 33.95 93.74 3.78
CA THR A 986 34.25 94.59 4.94
C THR A 986 33.13 95.62 5.10
N ASN A 987 32.72 95.82 6.35
CA ASN A 987 31.50 96.48 6.88
C ASN A 987 31.49 98.04 6.70
N PRO A 988 30.48 98.81 7.19
CA PRO A 988 29.18 99.16 6.61
C PRO A 988 28.94 100.68 6.42
N GLY A 989 27.92 101.05 5.63
CA GLY A 989 27.21 102.33 5.80
C GLY A 989 26.85 103.08 4.52
N ALA A 990 25.59 102.96 4.06
CA ALA A 990 24.79 104.04 3.51
C ALA A 990 23.36 103.56 3.17
N SER A 991 22.40 104.40 3.52
CA SER A 991 20.95 104.36 3.27
C SER A 991 20.58 104.16 1.79
N LEU A 992 19.44 103.50 1.53
CA LEU A 992 18.33 104.00 0.67
C LEU A 992 17.15 103.00 0.62
N ASP A 993 15.93 103.53 0.71
CA ASP A 993 14.64 102.94 0.26
C ASP A 993 14.14 103.85 -0.90
N PRO A 994 13.22 103.45 -1.82
CA PRO A 994 12.23 102.37 -1.71
C PRO A 994 12.03 101.49 -2.97
N ILE A 995 11.51 100.26 -2.75
CA ILE A 995 10.89 99.33 -3.71
C ILE A 995 11.81 98.77 -4.81
N GLY A 996 12.15 97.49 -4.65
CA GLY A 996 12.78 96.64 -5.65
C GLY A 996 14.25 96.34 -5.35
N ASP A 997 14.57 95.05 -5.30
CA ASP A 997 15.88 94.47 -5.56
C ASP A 997 16.96 94.37 -4.44
N TYR A 998 17.31 93.10 -4.17
CA TYR A 998 18.50 92.46 -3.58
C TYR A 998 19.10 93.03 -2.28
N GLN A 999 18.97 92.27 -1.19
CA GLN A 999 19.87 92.42 -0.03
C GLN A 999 20.41 91.08 0.46
N VAL A 1000 21.74 90.98 0.55
CA VAL A 1000 22.41 90.20 1.60
C VAL A 1000 22.31 91.06 2.86
N ARG A 1001 21.34 90.79 3.75
CA ARG A 1001 21.27 91.45 5.08
C ARG A 1001 22.08 90.63 6.08
N VAL A 1002 23.18 91.21 6.58
CA VAL A 1002 23.82 90.78 7.83
C VAL A 1002 23.20 91.60 8.95
N GLY A 1003 22.32 90.99 9.75
CA GLY A 1003 21.69 91.66 10.89
C GLY A 1003 22.68 91.81 12.06
N PHE A 1004 22.83 93.02 12.60
CA PHE A 1004 23.47 93.26 13.90
C PHE A 1004 22.43 93.83 14.88
N LEU A 1005 22.38 93.28 16.10
CA LEU A 1005 21.71 93.88 17.26
C LEU A 1005 22.50 95.10 17.77
N PRO A 1006 21.83 96.14 18.31
CA PRO A 1006 22.50 97.22 19.04
C PRO A 1006 22.97 96.72 20.43
N PRO A 1007 23.99 97.37 21.01
CA PRO A 1007 24.79 96.82 22.12
C PRO A 1007 24.07 96.81 23.47
N ALA A 1008 24.26 95.71 24.21
CA ALA A 1008 24.65 95.67 25.63
C ALA A 1008 25.26 94.30 25.97
#